data_AF-A0A1H6IJS2-F1
#
_entry.id   AF-A0A1H6IJS2-F1
#
_cell.length_a   1.000
_cell.length_b   1.000
_cell.length_c   1.000
_cell.angle_alpha   90.00
_cell.angle_beta   90.00
_cell.angle_gamma   90.00
#
_symmetry.space_group_name_H-M   'P 1'
#
loop_
_entity.id
_entity.type
_entity.pdbx_description
1 polymer ?
#
loop_
_entity_poly.entity_id
_entity_poly.type
_entity_poly.pdbx_seq_one_letter_code
_entity_poly.pdbx_strand_id
1 'polypeptide(L)'
;MAITLGLDTALSGLLTNQQALNTISQNIVNVNTPGYTRKVLMPESRTVGGLGAGVQVTALQRNVDEGLLAYVRADNATLSNLQALSGTYQQVQNLFGKVGDQSSISHNVQTVLNNLVTLAATPDKSDVQSSTVQAAKTMTDQMAMITEQLQSLRATADQKLATDCEQINSLLNNVHDLNIKITRSLALQIDATDLQDQRDQSLTNLSKLIDIKYYNLQDGSVTVGTGNGDVLVNSSQAFSLSHTGTSTSAAWMTRSGGQFGAITLNNGIIPAKDLTSQITDGDMKANIDLRDTILPNLQSQLDQLATEVKDTLNLVNNRGAQLPVPASTITGTRTFTDQTNLNQSISLSGTEDTALVLYDTSGNQKATTTLRGLMDGSAFSPAKELVNQPWTISSIADRMQTWMRAQTTYANASTAKVGLDANGHFAISTGNSDIGLAFRDQVDSSAGAKATDISVTFHASTPPGISTNSVSIPKATTLVGTSLTGASPAVANGDQFILTRGGTTYTYTVGAAASPPQSAPAASITGNDLLNWVRSIPGLEGSEFALSGGVNKLQIANTTGLSITTTGSSASLAALTSAPAAAATPDQVAQGFSNFLGLNDLFVSTQPRALLDSQILPPYTTLGTTRDLTLYDKLGAAGPTMIFSPGTSLQDIAAKINTNSSIVQSGLVAQDSITLNTGNTALNILDVNGITLSSITIPAGTTSLQKIADTLTASSPSLTVQVEKDTGGYRLRIWDNNGSPLTVAYDGPDSTDLRNKLSLSKSQIFVASVVDEGSGQRLRIRQSDNLDAYAQSSNDAANSSLLTDLGLDGAASGSAATIAVRKDILTAPSKISRAATQWNADTKVYYMSTGDANIASQMVAAFNQTQTINGAGKVATSKYSLTDYATQIVSMTAQDISSANADLSYHTTLNQNINTQIQAKSGVNLDEEVANMINFQQAYSASAKVISTLKDMLDVLMGIIR
;
A
#
# COMPACT_ATOMS: atom_id res chain seq x y z
N MET A 1 13.73 -71.91 56.61
CA MET A 1 14.22 -71.25 55.39
C MET A 1 13.42 -71.62 54.14
N ALA A 2 13.28 -72.90 53.77
CA ALA A 2 12.57 -73.28 52.53
C ALA A 2 11.07 -72.88 52.48
N ILE A 3 10.33 -73.05 53.59
CA ILE A 3 8.91 -72.64 53.68
C ILE A 3 8.76 -71.12 53.60
N THR A 4 9.65 -70.35 54.26
CA THR A 4 9.66 -68.88 54.22
C THR A 4 9.93 -68.37 52.80
N LEU A 5 10.91 -68.94 52.09
CA LEU A 5 11.22 -68.59 50.70
C LEU A 5 10.07 -68.94 49.73
N GLY A 6 9.41 -70.09 49.95
CA GLY A 6 8.21 -70.49 49.20
C GLY A 6 7.02 -69.56 49.46
N LEU A 7 6.84 -69.10 50.71
CA LEU A 7 5.81 -68.15 51.10
C LEU A 7 6.06 -66.77 50.47
N ASP A 8 7.29 -66.27 50.51
CA ASP A 8 7.67 -64.99 49.88
C ASP A 8 7.51 -65.02 48.35
N THR A 9 7.82 -66.16 47.73
CA THR A 9 7.61 -66.38 46.29
C THR A 9 6.11 -66.41 45.94
N ALA A 10 5.30 -67.11 46.73
CA ALA A 10 3.87 -67.18 46.51
C ALA A 10 3.15 -65.84 46.78
N LEU A 11 3.60 -65.11 47.80
CA LEU A 11 3.08 -63.78 48.16
C LEU A 11 3.46 -62.74 47.09
N SER A 12 4.71 -62.72 46.65
CA SER A 12 5.17 -61.79 45.61
C SER A 12 4.49 -62.06 44.25
N GLY A 13 4.25 -63.34 43.90
CA GLY A 13 3.41 -63.71 42.76
C GLY A 13 1.94 -63.30 42.90
N LEU A 14 1.35 -63.45 44.10
CA LEU A 14 -0.02 -63.00 44.38
C LEU A 14 -0.18 -61.49 44.19
N LEU A 15 0.74 -60.69 44.75
CA LEU A 15 0.74 -59.23 44.63
C LEU A 15 0.95 -58.78 43.18
N THR A 16 1.84 -59.45 42.45
CA THR A 16 2.05 -59.21 41.00
C THR A 16 0.77 -59.44 40.20
N ASN A 17 0.07 -60.55 40.45
CA ASN A 17 -1.20 -60.85 39.79
C ASN A 17 -2.31 -59.86 40.17
N GLN A 18 -2.36 -59.41 41.43
CA GLN A 18 -3.29 -58.36 41.86
C GLN A 18 -3.05 -57.06 41.11
N GLN A 19 -1.79 -56.66 40.96
CA GLN A 19 -1.43 -55.45 40.21
C GLN A 19 -1.73 -55.59 38.71
N ALA A 20 -1.52 -56.78 38.13
CA ALA A 20 -1.89 -57.07 36.74
C ALA A 20 -3.40 -56.94 36.54
N LEU A 21 -4.23 -57.49 37.45
CA LEU A 21 -5.68 -57.35 37.41
C LEU A 21 -6.12 -55.88 37.51
N ASN A 22 -5.50 -55.09 38.39
CA ASN A 22 -5.76 -53.66 38.49
C ASN A 22 -5.42 -52.92 37.19
N THR A 23 -4.29 -53.25 36.56
CA THR A 23 -3.84 -52.64 35.28
C THR A 23 -4.82 -52.94 34.15
N ILE A 24 -5.26 -54.20 34.04
CA ILE A 24 -6.25 -54.62 33.04
C ILE A 24 -7.59 -53.92 33.30
N SER A 25 -8.02 -53.82 34.55
CA SER A 25 -9.23 -53.08 34.90
C SER A 25 -9.13 -51.62 34.49
N GLN A 26 -7.97 -50.97 34.69
CA GLN A 26 -7.74 -49.60 34.25
C GLN A 26 -7.75 -49.48 32.72
N ASN A 27 -7.15 -50.43 32.00
CA ASN A 27 -7.20 -50.47 30.53
C ASN A 27 -8.64 -50.58 30.02
N ILE A 28 -9.43 -51.49 30.57
CA ILE A 28 -10.83 -51.69 30.17
C ILE A 28 -11.67 -50.45 30.46
N VAL A 29 -11.53 -49.83 31.65
CA VAL A 29 -12.30 -48.64 32.02
C VAL A 29 -11.98 -47.44 31.12
N ASN A 30 -10.73 -47.34 30.66
CA ASN A 30 -10.26 -46.20 29.87
C ASN A 30 -10.16 -46.49 28.36
N VAL A 31 -10.69 -47.60 27.86
CA VAL A 31 -10.63 -47.96 26.42
C VAL A 31 -11.17 -46.86 25.51
N ASN A 32 -12.17 -46.10 25.98
CA ASN A 32 -12.81 -45.01 25.23
C ASN A 32 -12.25 -43.63 25.57
N THR A 33 -11.21 -43.54 26.42
CA THR A 33 -10.57 -42.28 26.78
C THR A 33 -9.60 -41.87 25.66
N PRO A 34 -9.79 -40.71 24.99
CA PRO A 34 -8.88 -40.27 23.94
C PRO A 34 -7.44 -40.12 24.45
N GLY A 35 -6.47 -40.61 23.68
CA GLY A 35 -5.05 -40.54 24.02
C GLY A 35 -4.58 -41.56 25.06
N TYR A 36 -5.47 -42.41 25.60
CA TYR A 36 -5.09 -43.47 26.53
C TYR A 36 -4.31 -44.57 25.81
N THR A 37 -3.18 -44.97 26.39
CA THR A 37 -2.35 -46.05 25.85
C THR A 37 -2.45 -47.29 26.71
N ARG A 38 -2.44 -48.47 26.07
CA ARG A 38 -2.45 -49.73 26.81
C ARG A 38 -1.23 -49.83 27.71
N LYS A 39 -1.45 -50.04 29.01
CA LYS A 39 -0.37 -50.27 29.98
C LYS A 39 -0.11 -51.76 30.14
N VAL A 40 1.17 -52.10 30.25
CA VAL A 40 1.64 -53.47 30.43
C VAL A 40 2.49 -53.54 31.70
N LEU A 41 2.22 -54.56 32.50
CA LEU A 41 3.01 -54.91 33.66
C LEU A 41 4.15 -55.84 33.23
N MET A 42 5.41 -55.46 33.49
CA MET A 42 6.56 -56.33 33.28
C MET A 42 7.03 -56.92 34.62
N PRO A 43 6.78 -58.20 34.90
CA PRO A 43 7.31 -58.86 36.08
C PRO A 43 8.79 -59.22 35.90
N GLU A 44 9.60 -58.97 36.92
CA GLU A 44 11.00 -59.37 36.98
C GLU A 44 11.23 -60.45 38.05
N SER A 45 12.06 -61.44 37.73
CA SER A 45 12.48 -62.44 38.72
C SER A 45 13.39 -61.79 39.76
N ARG A 46 12.97 -61.79 41.02
CA ARG A 46 13.79 -61.32 42.14
C ARG A 46 14.76 -62.43 42.54
N THR A 47 16.06 -62.20 42.45
CA THR A 47 17.09 -63.17 42.88
C THR A 47 17.87 -62.64 44.09
N VAL A 48 17.99 -63.42 45.16
CA VAL A 48 18.78 -63.09 46.35
C VAL A 48 19.87 -64.16 46.51
N GLY A 49 21.14 -63.77 46.37
CA GLY A 49 22.28 -64.70 46.51
C GLY A 49 22.36 -65.80 45.44
N GLY A 50 21.86 -65.55 44.21
CA GLY A 50 21.85 -66.54 43.12
C GLY A 50 20.69 -67.54 43.15
N LEU A 51 19.80 -67.43 44.15
CA LEU A 51 18.57 -68.22 44.27
C LEU A 51 17.36 -67.33 43.99
N GLY A 52 16.37 -67.86 43.27
CA GLY A 52 15.10 -67.17 43.01
C GLY A 52 14.33 -66.95 44.32
N ALA A 53 13.90 -65.71 44.55
CA ALA A 53 13.27 -65.23 45.78
C ALA A 53 11.93 -64.52 45.48
N GLY A 54 11.23 -64.97 44.44
CA GLY A 54 9.95 -64.42 44.01
C GLY A 54 9.99 -63.54 42.77
N VAL A 55 8.94 -62.77 42.58
CA VAL A 55 8.74 -61.91 41.41
C VAL A 55 8.48 -60.49 41.91
N GLN A 56 9.16 -59.50 41.35
CA GLN A 56 8.89 -58.10 41.64
C GLN A 56 8.27 -57.43 40.43
N VAL A 57 7.46 -56.41 40.69
CA VAL A 57 6.81 -55.62 39.67
C VAL A 57 7.70 -54.43 39.36
N THR A 58 8.08 -54.26 38.09
CA THR A 58 8.71 -53.03 37.58
C THR A 58 7.63 -51.97 37.34
N ALA A 59 8.03 -50.70 37.16
CA ALA A 59 7.10 -49.63 36.80
C ALA A 59 6.26 -50.01 35.56
N LEU A 60 4.98 -49.59 35.54
CA LEU A 60 4.11 -49.78 34.38
C LEU A 60 4.74 -49.15 33.14
N GLN A 61 4.62 -49.83 32.00
CA GLN A 61 5.09 -49.32 30.71
C GLN A 61 3.93 -49.11 29.76
N ARG A 62 4.02 -48.06 28.96
CA ARG A 62 3.09 -47.76 27.88
C ARG A 62 3.49 -48.57 26.65
N ASN A 63 2.52 -49.15 25.97
CA ASN A 63 2.76 -49.82 24.68
C ASN A 63 2.55 -48.82 23.53
N VAL A 64 3.57 -48.02 23.19
CA VAL A 64 3.46 -46.93 22.20
C VAL A 64 4.50 -47.07 21.09
N ASP A 65 4.08 -46.77 19.86
CA ASP A 65 5.00 -46.51 18.75
C ASP A 65 5.29 -45.02 18.62
N GLU A 66 6.43 -44.59 19.16
CA GLU A 66 6.86 -43.19 19.15
C GLU A 66 7.08 -42.64 17.72
N GLY A 67 7.48 -43.49 16.78
CA GLY A 67 7.68 -43.09 15.38
C GLY A 67 6.35 -42.79 14.69
N LEU A 68 5.36 -43.65 14.91
CA LEU A 68 4.00 -43.45 14.39
C LEU A 68 3.31 -42.24 15.04
N LEU A 69 3.55 -42.01 16.33
CA LEU A 69 3.05 -40.84 17.05
C LEU A 69 3.69 -39.54 16.57
N ALA A 70 4.98 -39.54 16.28
CA ALA A 70 5.64 -38.39 15.65
C ALA A 70 5.07 -38.10 14.26
N TYR A 71 4.83 -39.17 13.48
CA TYR A 71 4.26 -39.04 12.13
C TYR A 71 2.83 -38.51 12.13
N VAL A 72 1.93 -39.01 13.00
CA VAL A 72 0.55 -38.50 13.08
C VAL A 72 0.50 -37.05 13.54
N ARG A 73 1.41 -36.63 14.43
CA ARG A 73 1.49 -35.24 14.89
C ARG A 73 1.93 -34.29 13.79
N ALA A 74 2.89 -34.69 12.96
CA ALA A 74 3.29 -33.93 11.79
C ALA A 74 2.12 -33.81 10.79
N ASP A 75 1.45 -34.93 10.48
CA ASP A 75 0.29 -34.94 9.57
C ASP A 75 -0.91 -34.16 10.11
N ASN A 76 -1.12 -34.13 11.43
CA ASN A 76 -2.16 -33.29 12.06
C ASN A 76 -1.96 -31.79 11.80
N ALA A 77 -0.70 -31.32 11.72
CA ALA A 77 -0.40 -29.92 11.41
C ALA A 77 -0.88 -29.60 9.98
N THR A 78 -0.47 -30.42 9.02
CA THR A 78 -0.84 -30.30 7.61
C THR A 78 -2.36 -30.41 7.42
N LEU A 79 -3.00 -31.38 8.07
CA LEU A 79 -4.44 -31.57 8.01
C LEU A 79 -5.20 -30.34 8.55
N SER A 80 -4.77 -29.82 9.69
CA SER A 80 -5.37 -28.62 10.31
C SER A 80 -5.21 -27.39 9.43
N ASN A 81 -4.03 -27.21 8.84
CA ASN A 81 -3.75 -26.16 7.86
C ASN A 81 -4.72 -26.22 6.67
N LEU A 82 -4.82 -27.39 6.03
CA LEU A 82 -5.67 -27.60 4.86
C LEU A 82 -7.16 -27.44 5.19
N GLN A 83 -7.60 -27.83 6.39
CA GLN A 83 -8.97 -27.61 6.86
C GLN A 83 -9.31 -26.12 6.97
N ALA A 84 -8.43 -25.32 7.57
CA ALA A 84 -8.61 -23.87 7.68
C ALA A 84 -8.62 -23.18 6.31
N LEU A 85 -7.71 -23.58 5.41
CA LEU A 85 -7.66 -23.08 4.04
C LEU A 85 -8.91 -23.45 3.25
N SER A 86 -9.30 -24.72 3.21
CA SER A 86 -10.48 -25.21 2.48
C SER A 86 -11.76 -24.51 2.96
N GLY A 87 -11.94 -24.36 4.27
CA GLY A 87 -13.08 -23.65 4.85
C GLY A 87 -13.18 -22.20 4.39
N THR A 88 -12.05 -21.49 4.32
CA THR A 88 -12.00 -20.09 3.85
C THR A 88 -12.18 -19.98 2.34
N TYR A 89 -11.57 -20.88 1.57
CA TYR A 89 -11.73 -20.96 0.13
C TYR A 89 -13.18 -21.22 -0.29
N GLN A 90 -13.93 -22.02 0.46
CA GLN A 90 -15.37 -22.19 0.20
C GLN A 90 -16.16 -20.88 0.42
N GLN A 91 -15.80 -20.09 1.44
CA GLN A 91 -16.41 -18.77 1.66
C GLN A 91 -16.08 -17.82 0.51
N VAL A 92 -14.80 -17.79 0.08
CA VAL A 92 -14.38 -17.02 -1.11
C VAL A 92 -15.15 -17.46 -2.35
N GLN A 93 -15.34 -18.77 -2.60
CA GLN A 93 -16.10 -19.25 -3.74
C GLN A 93 -17.54 -18.73 -3.75
N ASN A 94 -18.18 -18.69 -2.58
CA ASN A 94 -19.55 -18.19 -2.45
C ASN A 94 -19.63 -16.68 -2.76
N LEU A 95 -18.55 -15.92 -2.49
CA LEU A 95 -18.45 -14.49 -2.79
C LEU A 95 -18.24 -14.21 -4.28
N PHE A 96 -17.31 -14.93 -4.92
CA PHE A 96 -16.94 -14.72 -6.32
C PHE A 96 -17.89 -15.44 -7.31
N GLY A 97 -18.60 -16.46 -6.85
CA GLY A 97 -19.39 -17.39 -7.66
C GLY A 97 -18.51 -18.40 -8.42
N LYS A 98 -19.15 -19.33 -9.14
CA LYS A 98 -18.46 -20.24 -10.06
C LYS A 98 -18.60 -19.76 -11.50
N VAL A 99 -17.74 -20.27 -12.38
CA VAL A 99 -17.86 -20.01 -13.82
C VAL A 99 -19.21 -20.55 -14.30
N GLY A 100 -20.00 -19.68 -14.94
CA GLY A 100 -21.35 -20.00 -15.41
C GLY A 100 -22.49 -19.65 -14.44
N ASP A 101 -22.19 -19.36 -13.16
CA ASP A 101 -23.20 -18.91 -12.20
C ASP A 101 -23.64 -17.48 -12.50
N GLN A 102 -24.94 -17.20 -12.36
CA GLN A 102 -25.51 -15.86 -12.58
C GLN A 102 -25.07 -14.84 -11.51
N SER A 103 -24.65 -15.30 -10.33
CA SER A 103 -24.16 -14.44 -9.26
C SER A 103 -22.65 -14.18 -9.34
N SER A 104 -21.96 -14.74 -10.34
CA SER A 104 -20.51 -14.61 -10.43
C SER A 104 -20.08 -13.23 -10.90
N ILE A 105 -18.88 -12.81 -10.49
CA ILE A 105 -18.33 -11.52 -10.91
C ILE A 105 -18.18 -11.44 -12.44
N SER A 106 -17.82 -12.54 -13.10
CA SER A 106 -17.71 -12.59 -14.56
C SER A 106 -19.06 -12.45 -15.25
N HIS A 107 -20.14 -12.99 -14.67
CA HIS A 107 -21.49 -12.81 -15.19
C HIS A 107 -21.96 -11.34 -15.10
N ASN A 108 -21.62 -10.63 -14.03
CA ASN A 108 -21.99 -9.22 -13.90
C ASN A 108 -21.27 -8.33 -14.91
N VAL A 109 -19.97 -8.57 -15.12
CA VAL A 109 -19.19 -7.88 -16.16
C VAL A 109 -19.81 -8.14 -17.54
N GLN A 110 -20.20 -9.39 -17.82
CA GLN A 110 -20.90 -9.75 -19.06
C GLN A 110 -22.30 -9.09 -19.16
N THR A 111 -23.00 -8.93 -18.04
CA THR A 111 -24.33 -8.28 -17.99
C THR A 111 -24.23 -6.80 -18.34
N VAL A 112 -23.19 -6.10 -17.88
CA VAL A 112 -22.91 -4.71 -18.30
C VAL A 112 -22.67 -4.65 -19.81
N LEU A 113 -21.85 -5.56 -20.35
CA LEU A 113 -21.61 -5.63 -21.80
C LEU A 113 -22.91 -5.85 -22.59
N ASN A 114 -23.77 -6.78 -22.17
CA ASN A 114 -25.05 -7.03 -22.85
C ASN A 114 -25.98 -5.80 -22.83
N ASN A 115 -26.01 -5.07 -21.71
CA ASN A 115 -26.77 -3.83 -21.60
C ASN A 115 -26.19 -2.72 -22.49
N LEU A 116 -24.86 -2.62 -22.60
CA LEU A 116 -24.21 -1.68 -23.53
C LEU A 116 -24.48 -2.02 -25.00
N VAL A 117 -24.54 -3.30 -25.37
CA VAL A 117 -24.97 -3.73 -26.71
C VAL A 117 -26.40 -3.27 -27.00
N THR A 118 -27.29 -3.43 -26.02
CA THR A 118 -28.69 -2.98 -26.13
C THR A 118 -28.78 -1.45 -26.22
N LEU A 119 -27.96 -0.73 -25.44
CA LEU A 119 -27.84 0.72 -25.48
C LEU A 119 -27.32 1.21 -26.83
N ALA A 120 -26.35 0.52 -27.43
CA ALA A 120 -25.85 0.85 -28.76
C ALA A 120 -26.90 0.62 -29.86
N ALA A 121 -27.79 -0.35 -29.70
CA ALA A 121 -28.88 -0.59 -30.65
C ALA A 121 -30.02 0.43 -30.53
N THR A 122 -30.35 0.87 -29.32
CA THR A 122 -31.50 1.75 -29.03
C THR A 122 -31.17 2.81 -27.97
N PRO A 123 -30.29 3.77 -28.30
CA PRO A 123 -29.73 4.70 -27.31
C PRO A 123 -30.74 5.73 -26.78
N ASP A 124 -31.85 5.95 -27.49
CA ASP A 124 -32.90 6.94 -27.18
C ASP A 124 -33.91 6.47 -26.12
N LYS A 125 -33.93 5.19 -25.76
CA LYS A 125 -34.91 4.62 -24.81
C LYS A 125 -34.48 4.80 -23.36
N SER A 126 -35.31 5.47 -22.56
CA SER A 126 -35.09 5.70 -21.12
C SER A 126 -34.92 4.40 -20.32
N ASP A 127 -35.68 3.37 -20.67
CA ASP A 127 -35.64 2.08 -19.96
C ASP A 127 -34.30 1.37 -20.18
N VAL A 128 -33.76 1.44 -21.40
CA VAL A 128 -32.44 0.88 -21.74
C VAL A 128 -31.34 1.64 -21.02
N GLN A 129 -31.42 2.98 -20.97
CA GLN A 129 -30.46 3.81 -20.22
C GLN A 129 -30.47 3.46 -18.73
N SER A 130 -31.66 3.34 -18.14
CA SER A 130 -31.83 2.96 -16.72
C SER A 130 -31.29 1.55 -16.45
N SER A 131 -31.58 0.59 -17.32
CA SER A 131 -31.08 -0.79 -17.19
C SER A 131 -29.55 -0.86 -17.26
N THR A 132 -28.92 -0.13 -18.17
CA THR A 132 -27.46 -0.07 -18.29
C THR A 132 -26.80 0.53 -17.06
N VAL A 133 -27.32 1.65 -16.57
CA VAL A 133 -26.80 2.31 -15.36
C VAL A 133 -27.00 1.41 -14.13
N GLN A 134 -28.13 0.72 -14.02
CA GLN A 134 -28.39 -0.20 -12.93
C GLN A 134 -27.48 -1.44 -12.97
N ALA A 135 -27.22 -2.00 -14.15
CA ALA A 135 -26.27 -3.10 -14.31
C ALA A 135 -24.85 -2.70 -13.88
N ALA A 136 -24.40 -1.50 -14.29
CA ALA A 136 -23.12 -0.95 -13.86
C ALA A 136 -23.06 -0.77 -12.33
N LYS A 137 -24.15 -0.28 -11.72
CA LYS A 137 -24.25 -0.13 -10.25
C LYS A 137 -24.17 -1.48 -9.54
N THR A 138 -24.93 -2.48 -10.00
CA THR A 138 -24.93 -3.82 -9.40
C THR A 138 -23.54 -4.46 -9.44
N MET A 139 -22.82 -4.28 -10.55
CA MET A 139 -21.42 -4.73 -10.66
C MET A 139 -20.52 -4.05 -9.63
N THR A 140 -20.57 -2.71 -9.51
CA THR A 140 -19.74 -1.98 -8.53
C THR A 140 -20.11 -2.31 -7.08
N ASP A 141 -21.40 -2.45 -6.77
CA ASP A 141 -21.87 -2.84 -5.44
C ASP A 141 -21.34 -4.23 -5.06
N GLN A 142 -21.35 -5.18 -6.00
CA GLN A 142 -20.81 -6.52 -5.73
C GLN A 142 -19.30 -6.51 -5.52
N MET A 143 -18.53 -5.72 -6.28
CA MET A 143 -17.09 -5.55 -6.06
C MET A 143 -16.79 -4.99 -4.66
N ALA A 144 -17.58 -4.01 -4.21
CA ALA A 144 -17.45 -3.43 -2.87
C ALA A 144 -17.80 -4.46 -1.78
N MET A 145 -18.90 -5.19 -1.93
CA MET A 145 -19.28 -6.26 -0.98
C MET A 145 -18.21 -7.36 -0.88
N ILE A 146 -17.66 -7.83 -2.01
CA ILE A 146 -16.60 -8.85 -1.98
C ILE A 146 -15.37 -8.31 -1.24
N THR A 147 -15.00 -7.05 -1.49
CA THR A 147 -13.87 -6.40 -0.80
C THR A 147 -14.08 -6.34 0.72
N GLU A 148 -15.26 -5.90 1.18
CA GLU A 148 -15.59 -5.84 2.61
C GLU A 148 -15.50 -7.23 3.26
N GLN A 149 -16.00 -8.26 2.58
CA GLN A 149 -15.95 -9.64 3.08
C GLN A 149 -14.51 -10.18 3.11
N LEU A 150 -13.69 -9.94 2.08
CA LEU A 150 -12.27 -10.32 2.08
C LEU A 150 -11.51 -9.64 3.23
N GLN A 151 -11.76 -8.36 3.47
CA GLN A 151 -11.16 -7.63 4.60
C GLN A 151 -11.62 -8.20 5.96
N SER A 152 -12.90 -8.55 6.10
CA SER A 152 -13.42 -9.22 7.30
C SER A 152 -12.75 -10.58 7.53
N LEU A 153 -12.54 -11.38 6.48
CA LEU A 153 -11.84 -12.66 6.57
C LEU A 153 -10.37 -12.47 7.00
N ARG A 154 -9.70 -11.41 6.50
CA ARG A 154 -8.34 -11.07 6.92
C ARG A 154 -8.25 -10.68 8.39
N ALA A 155 -9.18 -9.84 8.87
CA ALA A 155 -9.26 -9.48 10.29
C ALA A 155 -9.56 -10.71 11.17
N THR A 156 -10.43 -11.61 10.69
CA THR A 156 -10.76 -12.86 11.38
C THR A 156 -9.55 -13.78 11.49
N ALA A 157 -8.78 -13.94 10.41
CA ALA A 157 -7.54 -14.72 10.42
C ALA A 157 -6.51 -14.14 11.42
N ASP A 158 -6.37 -12.82 11.49
CA ASP A 158 -5.46 -12.17 12.44
C ASP A 158 -5.92 -12.32 13.91
N GLN A 159 -7.22 -12.21 14.18
CA GLN A 159 -7.78 -12.51 15.51
C GLN A 159 -7.61 -13.99 15.89
N LYS A 160 -7.71 -14.89 14.91
CA LYS A 160 -7.46 -16.30 15.12
C LYS A 160 -6.01 -16.56 15.52
N LEU A 161 -5.04 -15.89 14.91
CA LEU A 161 -3.63 -15.96 15.35
C LEU A 161 -3.44 -15.56 16.82
N ALA A 162 -4.14 -14.52 17.29
CA ALA A 162 -4.08 -14.11 18.69
C ALA A 162 -4.63 -15.20 19.62
N THR A 163 -5.78 -15.78 19.25
CA THR A 163 -6.40 -16.88 19.99
C THR A 163 -5.52 -18.14 19.98
N ASP A 164 -4.89 -18.45 18.84
CA ASP A 164 -3.98 -19.59 18.70
C ASP A 164 -2.75 -19.42 19.60
N CYS A 165 -2.19 -18.20 19.71
CA CYS A 165 -1.11 -17.93 20.66
C CYS A 165 -1.52 -18.23 22.10
N GLU A 166 -2.73 -17.84 22.53
CA GLU A 166 -3.24 -18.14 23.87
C GLU A 166 -3.41 -19.65 24.12
N GLN A 167 -3.97 -20.37 23.15
CA GLN A 167 -4.15 -21.82 23.23
C GLN A 167 -2.81 -22.56 23.27
N ILE A 168 -1.86 -22.15 22.41
CA ILE A 168 -0.50 -22.70 22.43
C ILE A 168 0.14 -22.46 23.79
N ASN A 169 0.09 -21.23 24.33
CA ASN A 169 0.67 -20.93 25.64
C ASN A 169 0.07 -21.80 26.75
N SER A 170 -1.23 -22.05 26.73
CA SER A 170 -1.87 -22.97 27.68
C SER A 170 -1.33 -24.41 27.53
N LEU A 171 -1.23 -24.92 26.31
CA LEU A 171 -0.69 -26.26 26.03
C LEU A 171 0.79 -26.39 26.40
N LEU A 172 1.62 -25.38 26.12
CA LEU A 172 3.04 -25.36 26.48
C LEU A 172 3.23 -25.38 28.00
N ASN A 173 2.43 -24.59 28.74
CA ASN A 173 2.44 -24.62 30.20
C ASN A 173 2.00 -25.99 30.76
N ASN A 174 0.95 -26.59 30.18
CA ASN A 174 0.52 -27.94 30.56
C ASN A 174 1.62 -28.98 30.33
N VAL A 175 2.31 -28.94 29.18
CA VAL A 175 3.44 -29.83 28.88
C VAL A 175 4.59 -29.62 29.87
N HIS A 176 4.90 -28.38 30.22
CA HIS A 176 5.94 -28.07 31.21
C HIS A 176 5.58 -28.59 32.61
N ASP A 177 4.35 -28.35 33.08
CA ASP A 177 3.87 -28.87 34.38
C ASP A 177 3.86 -30.40 34.42
N LEU A 178 3.46 -31.03 33.32
CA LEU A 178 3.49 -32.49 33.19
C LEU A 178 4.93 -33.02 33.17
N ASN A 179 5.88 -32.35 32.52
CA ASN A 179 7.29 -32.71 32.57
C ASN A 179 7.83 -32.69 34.02
N ILE A 180 7.47 -31.68 34.83
CA ILE A 180 7.86 -31.62 36.25
C ILE A 180 7.25 -32.80 37.04
N LYS A 181 5.98 -33.12 36.80
CA LYS A 181 5.30 -34.24 37.50
C LYS A 181 5.87 -35.59 37.09
N ILE A 182 6.16 -35.79 35.81
CA ILE A 182 6.73 -37.04 35.26
C ILE A 182 8.14 -37.25 35.80
N THR A 183 9.02 -36.26 35.68
CA THR A 183 10.40 -36.34 36.19
C THR A 183 10.44 -36.64 37.68
N ARG A 184 9.60 -35.99 38.48
CA ARG A 184 9.46 -36.28 39.92
C ARG A 184 8.95 -37.69 40.19
N SER A 185 7.94 -38.16 39.44
CA SER A 185 7.37 -39.50 39.63
C SER A 185 8.38 -40.58 39.29
N LEU A 186 9.11 -40.43 38.18
CA LEU A 186 10.17 -41.35 37.76
C LEU A 186 11.34 -41.35 38.74
N ALA A 187 11.73 -40.19 39.28
CA ALA A 187 12.75 -40.10 40.33
C ALA A 187 12.35 -40.80 41.64
N LEU A 188 11.05 -40.83 41.95
CA LEU A 188 10.49 -41.54 43.11
C LEU A 188 10.11 -43.00 42.80
N GLN A 189 10.37 -43.49 41.58
CA GLN A 189 9.96 -44.81 41.08
C GLN A 189 8.44 -45.07 41.18
N ILE A 190 7.64 -44.00 41.05
CA ILE A 190 6.18 -44.05 40.98
C ILE A 190 5.76 -44.07 39.50
N ASP A 191 4.66 -44.77 39.21
CA ASP A 191 4.06 -44.80 37.88
C ASP A 191 3.72 -43.39 37.37
N ALA A 192 4.14 -43.10 36.13
CA ALA A 192 3.93 -41.82 35.44
C ALA A 192 3.19 -42.00 34.11
N THR A 193 2.70 -43.20 33.79
CA THR A 193 2.13 -43.51 32.46
C THR A 193 0.92 -42.65 32.12
N ASP A 194 0.02 -42.39 33.08
CA ASP A 194 -1.13 -41.48 32.87
C ASP A 194 -0.70 -40.03 32.62
N LEU A 195 0.36 -39.57 33.29
CA LEU A 195 0.89 -38.22 33.08
C LEU A 195 1.54 -38.10 31.69
N GLN A 196 2.19 -39.16 31.23
CA GLN A 196 2.76 -39.24 29.88
C GLN A 196 1.66 -39.24 28.81
N ASP A 197 0.54 -39.95 29.03
CA ASP A 197 -0.64 -39.90 28.14
C ASP A 197 -1.24 -38.48 28.08
N GLN A 198 -1.39 -37.80 29.23
CA GLN A 198 -1.86 -36.41 29.27
C GLN A 198 -0.91 -35.44 28.54
N ARG A 199 0.40 -35.66 28.66
CA ARG A 199 1.41 -34.85 27.95
C ARG A 199 1.30 -35.10 26.45
N ASP A 200 1.13 -36.35 26.06
CA ASP A 200 1.03 -36.72 24.66
C ASP A 200 -0.26 -36.22 24.01
N GLN A 201 -1.35 -36.14 24.75
CA GLN A 201 -2.57 -35.47 24.31
C GLN A 201 -2.34 -33.96 24.12
N SER A 202 -1.60 -33.33 25.05
CA SER A 202 -1.26 -31.90 24.94
C SER A 202 -0.38 -31.63 23.72
N LEU A 203 0.61 -32.47 23.45
CA LEU A 203 1.45 -32.41 22.24
C LEU A 203 0.64 -32.64 20.96
N THR A 204 -0.33 -33.55 20.98
CA THR A 204 -1.21 -33.83 19.83
C THR A 204 -2.17 -32.67 19.54
N ASN A 205 -2.65 -31.99 20.57
CA ASN A 205 -3.45 -30.77 20.39
C ASN A 205 -2.57 -29.61 19.91
N LEU A 206 -1.34 -29.49 20.44
CA LEU A 206 -0.38 -28.47 20.03
C LEU A 206 0.00 -28.61 18.55
N SER A 207 0.20 -29.84 18.07
CA SER A 207 0.58 -30.10 16.68
C SER A 207 -0.48 -29.72 15.65
N LYS A 208 -1.75 -29.50 16.06
CA LYS A 208 -2.80 -28.98 15.16
C LYS A 208 -2.68 -27.46 14.96
N LEU A 209 -2.11 -26.75 15.94
CA LEU A 209 -2.01 -25.30 15.93
C LEU A 209 -0.72 -24.81 15.26
N ILE A 210 0.40 -25.48 15.54
CA ILE A 210 1.73 -25.09 15.06
C ILE A 210 2.58 -26.34 14.74
N ASP A 211 3.50 -26.21 13.78
CA ASP A 211 4.51 -27.24 13.52
C ASP A 211 5.46 -27.40 14.72
N ILE A 212 5.53 -28.63 15.26
CA ILE A 212 6.39 -28.95 16.41
C ILE A 212 7.37 -30.08 16.12
N LYS A 213 8.53 -30.00 16.78
CA LYS A 213 9.48 -31.10 16.97
C LYS A 213 9.69 -31.32 18.46
N TYR A 214 9.81 -32.57 18.88
CA TYR A 214 10.01 -32.91 20.28
C TYR A 214 11.06 -33.99 20.48
N TYR A 215 11.74 -33.95 21.62
CA TYR A 215 12.78 -34.90 22.00
C TYR A 215 12.59 -35.35 23.44
N ASN A 216 12.54 -36.67 23.66
CA ASN A 216 12.53 -37.27 24.99
C ASN A 216 13.95 -37.25 25.59
N LEU A 217 14.06 -36.81 26.84
CA LEU A 217 15.30 -36.81 27.63
C LEU A 217 15.39 -38.07 28.50
N GLN A 218 16.59 -38.39 29.00
CA GLN A 218 16.82 -39.57 29.86
C GLN A 218 16.07 -39.51 31.19
N ASP A 219 15.73 -38.32 31.67
CA ASP A 219 14.95 -38.10 32.89
C ASP A 219 13.43 -38.23 32.67
N GLY A 220 13.00 -38.52 31.44
CA GLY A 220 11.60 -38.66 31.04
C GLY A 220 10.90 -37.34 30.69
N SER A 221 11.57 -36.19 30.79
CA SER A 221 11.05 -34.92 30.30
C SER A 221 11.12 -34.82 28.78
N VAL A 222 10.33 -33.90 28.20
CA VAL A 222 10.32 -33.61 26.76
C VAL A 222 10.68 -32.15 26.50
N THR A 223 11.65 -31.94 25.61
CA THR A 223 11.91 -30.63 25.00
C THR A 223 11.06 -30.48 23.75
N VAL A 224 10.37 -29.36 23.61
CA VAL A 224 9.53 -29.04 22.43
C VAL A 224 10.09 -27.80 21.76
N GLY A 225 10.18 -27.83 20.44
CA GLY A 225 10.46 -26.65 19.63
C GLY A 225 9.57 -26.56 18.40
N THR A 226 9.64 -25.42 17.71
CA THR A 226 9.00 -25.25 16.38
C THR A 226 9.63 -26.19 15.35
N GLY A 227 9.01 -26.38 14.19
CA GLY A 227 9.61 -27.18 13.11
C GLY A 227 10.96 -26.63 12.63
N ASN A 228 11.19 -25.33 12.75
CA ASN A 228 12.47 -24.66 12.47
C ASN A 228 13.49 -24.68 13.64
N GLY A 229 13.10 -25.18 14.82
CA GLY A 229 14.03 -25.48 15.92
C GLY A 229 14.05 -24.47 17.07
N ASP A 230 13.16 -23.48 17.10
CA ASP A 230 13.03 -22.60 18.26
C ASP A 230 12.43 -23.32 19.44
N VAL A 231 13.11 -23.28 20.58
CA VAL A 231 12.66 -23.96 21.80
C VAL A 231 11.44 -23.26 22.36
N LEU A 232 10.35 -24.01 22.54
CA LEU A 232 9.09 -23.58 23.14
C LEU A 232 8.93 -24.09 24.57
N VAL A 233 9.40 -25.31 24.87
CA VAL A 233 9.44 -25.88 26.22
C VAL A 233 10.78 -26.56 26.43
N ASN A 234 11.40 -26.31 27.57
CA ASN A 234 12.54 -27.08 28.08
C ASN A 234 12.28 -27.58 29.51
N SER A 235 13.29 -28.19 30.12
CA SER A 235 13.21 -28.72 31.50
C SER A 235 13.01 -27.62 32.56
N SER A 236 13.31 -26.36 32.26
CA SER A 236 13.24 -25.25 33.21
C SER A 236 12.01 -24.36 33.06
N GLN A 237 11.45 -24.21 31.86
CA GLN A 237 10.32 -23.30 31.60
C GLN A 237 9.58 -23.60 30.28
N ALA A 238 8.37 -23.05 30.17
CA ALA A 238 7.64 -22.85 28.92
C ALA A 238 7.79 -21.38 28.47
N PHE A 239 8.18 -21.18 27.22
CA PHE A 239 8.23 -19.86 26.60
C PHE A 239 6.87 -19.50 26.00
N SER A 240 6.51 -18.21 26.05
CA SER A 240 5.21 -17.76 25.54
C SER A 240 5.33 -17.13 24.16
N LEU A 241 4.34 -17.41 23.32
CA LEU A 241 4.08 -16.67 22.09
C LEU A 241 3.16 -15.48 22.39
N SER A 242 3.33 -14.40 21.66
CA SER A 242 2.47 -13.22 21.75
C SER A 242 2.13 -12.70 20.36
N HIS A 243 0.86 -12.33 20.18
CA HIS A 243 0.36 -11.65 19.01
C HIS A 243 -0.80 -10.74 19.43
N THR A 244 -0.94 -9.59 18.78
CA THR A 244 -2.06 -8.67 19.01
C THR A 244 -2.85 -8.56 17.73
N GLY A 245 -4.04 -9.15 17.73
CA GLY A 245 -4.91 -9.16 16.56
C GLY A 245 -5.58 -7.81 16.32
N THR A 246 -5.75 -7.42 15.06
CA THR A 246 -6.52 -6.25 14.64
C THR A 246 -8.00 -6.59 14.46
N SER A 247 -8.90 -5.69 14.87
CA SER A 247 -10.35 -5.86 14.70
C SER A 247 -10.87 -5.41 13.32
N THR A 248 -10.05 -4.66 12.58
CA THR A 248 -10.38 -4.16 11.24
C THR A 248 -9.21 -4.39 10.30
N SER A 249 -9.53 -4.65 9.03
CA SER A 249 -8.55 -4.76 7.95
C SER A 249 -8.96 -3.83 6.81
N ALA A 250 -7.97 -3.31 6.08
CA ALA A 250 -8.17 -2.59 4.84
C ALA A 250 -7.30 -3.21 3.74
N ALA A 251 -7.68 -3.04 2.47
CA ALA A 251 -6.98 -3.59 1.31
C ALA A 251 -5.47 -3.29 1.31
N TRP A 252 -5.09 -2.11 1.81
CA TRP A 252 -3.70 -1.64 1.86
C TRP A 252 -2.89 -2.12 3.07
N MET A 253 -3.52 -2.63 4.13
CA MET A 253 -2.82 -3.06 5.35
C MET A 253 -1.94 -4.28 5.07
N THR A 254 -0.71 -4.26 5.58
CA THR A 254 0.24 -5.37 5.41
C THR A 254 1.01 -5.63 6.70
N ARG A 255 1.56 -6.84 6.85
CA ARG A 255 2.49 -7.15 7.95
C ARG A 255 3.76 -6.32 7.85
N SER A 256 4.33 -6.19 6.66
CA SER A 256 5.56 -5.42 6.38
C SER A 256 5.39 -3.92 6.70
N GLY A 257 4.19 -3.36 6.46
CA GLY A 257 3.84 -1.98 6.82
C GLY A 257 3.56 -1.76 8.31
N GLY A 258 3.59 -2.82 9.13
CA GLY A 258 3.41 -2.74 10.58
C GLY A 258 1.97 -2.65 11.07
N GLN A 259 0.97 -2.73 10.18
CA GLN A 259 -0.44 -2.69 10.57
C GLN A 259 -0.95 -4.02 11.12
N PHE A 260 -0.33 -5.13 10.72
CA PHE A 260 -0.51 -6.43 11.36
C PHE A 260 0.68 -6.72 12.27
N GLY A 261 0.41 -7.25 13.47
CA GLY A 261 1.44 -7.60 14.43
C GLY A 261 2.27 -8.81 14.01
N ALA A 262 3.51 -8.86 14.47
CA ALA A 262 4.32 -10.08 14.45
C ALA A 262 3.75 -11.15 15.40
N ILE A 263 4.11 -12.40 15.16
CA ILE A 263 4.03 -13.46 16.18
C ILE A 263 5.40 -13.52 16.84
N THR A 264 5.48 -13.14 18.11
CA THR A 264 6.76 -13.00 18.82
C THR A 264 6.94 -14.05 19.90
N LEU A 265 8.15 -14.58 20.04
CA LEU A 265 8.57 -15.46 21.13
C LEU A 265 9.17 -14.66 22.28
N ASN A 266 8.57 -14.77 23.46
CA ASN A 266 9.06 -14.16 24.70
C ASN A 266 9.98 -15.13 25.44
N ASN A 267 11.28 -15.04 25.15
CA ASN A 267 12.32 -15.87 25.77
C ASN A 267 13.34 -15.07 26.60
N GLY A 268 12.98 -13.85 27.00
CA GLY A 268 13.85 -12.93 27.76
C GLY A 268 14.81 -12.10 26.90
N ILE A 269 14.76 -12.22 25.57
CA ILE A 269 15.48 -11.36 24.62
C ILE A 269 14.63 -10.12 24.30
N ILE A 270 15.27 -8.94 24.25
CA ILE A 270 14.63 -7.68 23.89
C ILE A 270 15.38 -7.05 22.69
N PRO A 271 14.70 -6.80 21.55
CA PRO A 271 13.28 -7.07 21.29
C PRO A 271 12.97 -8.58 21.16
N ALA A 272 11.71 -8.96 21.41
CA ALA A 272 11.25 -10.33 21.27
C ALA A 272 11.46 -10.85 19.83
N LYS A 273 11.80 -12.14 19.69
CA LYS A 273 12.11 -12.75 18.39
C LYS A 273 10.83 -12.92 17.55
N ASP A 274 10.80 -12.41 16.32
CA ASP A 274 9.72 -12.64 15.36
C ASP A 274 9.79 -14.07 14.79
N LEU A 275 8.71 -14.83 14.94
CA LEU A 275 8.56 -16.20 14.44
C LEU A 275 7.62 -16.30 13.23
N THR A 276 7.01 -15.20 12.79
CA THR A 276 5.93 -15.23 11.78
C THR A 276 6.34 -16.00 10.51
N SER A 277 7.55 -15.75 9.99
CA SER A 277 8.08 -16.44 8.79
C SER A 277 8.69 -17.82 9.07
N GLN A 278 8.86 -18.19 10.34
CA GLN A 278 9.46 -19.46 10.77
C GLN A 278 8.40 -20.53 11.06
N ILE A 279 7.13 -20.16 11.18
CA ILE A 279 6.01 -21.09 11.28
C ILE A 279 5.75 -21.65 9.88
N THR A 280 5.76 -22.98 9.76
CA THR A 280 5.73 -23.65 8.44
C THR A 280 4.47 -24.46 8.19
N ASP A 281 3.75 -24.86 9.23
CA ASP A 281 2.54 -25.68 9.12
C ASP A 281 1.58 -25.45 10.30
N GLY A 282 0.43 -26.11 10.29
CA GLY A 282 -0.63 -25.97 11.29
C GLY A 282 -1.63 -24.87 10.95
N ASP A 283 -2.63 -24.72 11.81
CA ASP A 283 -3.66 -23.68 11.72
C ASP A 283 -3.05 -22.27 11.70
N MET A 284 -1.99 -22.02 12.49
CA MET A 284 -1.28 -20.75 12.47
C MET A 284 -0.75 -20.42 11.07
N LYS A 285 -0.14 -21.38 10.37
CA LYS A 285 0.37 -21.13 9.02
C LYS A 285 -0.76 -20.79 8.04
N ALA A 286 -1.90 -21.47 8.14
CA ALA A 286 -3.06 -21.17 7.30
C ALA A 286 -3.54 -19.73 7.52
N ASN A 287 -3.66 -19.30 8.79
CA ASN A 287 -4.11 -17.94 9.10
C ASN A 287 -3.08 -16.87 8.71
N ILE A 288 -1.77 -17.15 8.80
CA ILE A 288 -0.71 -16.28 8.26
C ILE A 288 -0.88 -16.14 6.74
N ASP A 289 -1.01 -17.25 6.01
CA ASP A 289 -1.13 -17.25 4.55
C ASP A 289 -2.41 -16.55 4.09
N LEU A 290 -3.53 -16.78 4.77
CA LEU A 290 -4.80 -16.09 4.50
C LEU A 290 -4.65 -14.58 4.68
N ARG A 291 -4.06 -14.14 5.79
CA ARG A 291 -3.90 -12.71 6.13
C ARG A 291 -2.94 -11.98 5.18
N ASP A 292 -1.81 -12.61 4.88
CA ASP A 292 -0.64 -11.96 4.26
C ASP A 292 -0.49 -12.22 2.77
N THR A 293 -1.01 -13.34 2.25
CA THR A 293 -0.80 -13.73 0.84
C THR A 293 -2.09 -14.00 0.09
N ILE A 294 -2.91 -14.97 0.51
CA ILE A 294 -4.05 -15.48 -0.26
C ILE A 294 -5.15 -14.41 -0.43
N LEU A 295 -5.69 -13.87 0.68
CA LEU A 295 -6.76 -12.89 0.62
C LEU A 295 -6.29 -11.53 0.06
N PRO A 296 -5.08 -11.02 0.37
CA PRO A 296 -4.51 -9.87 -0.31
C PRO A 296 -4.38 -10.03 -1.83
N ASN A 297 -3.94 -11.20 -2.31
CA ASN A 297 -3.82 -11.47 -3.74
C ASN A 297 -5.20 -11.41 -4.42
N LEU A 298 -6.22 -12.04 -3.83
CA LEU A 298 -7.60 -12.00 -4.34
C LEU A 298 -8.17 -10.58 -4.34
N GLN A 299 -7.89 -9.80 -3.30
CA GLN A 299 -8.27 -8.39 -3.22
C GLN A 299 -7.60 -7.58 -4.35
N SER A 300 -6.29 -7.76 -4.56
CA SER A 300 -5.54 -7.08 -5.62
C SER A 300 -6.08 -7.41 -7.01
N GLN A 301 -6.44 -8.68 -7.26
CA GLN A 301 -7.06 -9.11 -8.51
C GLN A 301 -8.41 -8.40 -8.77
N LEU A 302 -9.26 -8.29 -7.75
CA LEU A 302 -10.54 -7.59 -7.86
C LEU A 302 -10.35 -6.08 -8.04
N ASP A 303 -9.41 -5.49 -7.31
CA ASP A 303 -9.03 -4.08 -7.39
C ASP A 303 -8.49 -3.71 -8.78
N GLN A 304 -7.67 -4.58 -9.38
CA GLN A 304 -7.20 -4.41 -10.74
C GLN A 304 -8.36 -4.47 -11.73
N LEU A 305 -9.27 -5.45 -11.62
CA LEU A 305 -10.45 -5.52 -12.48
C LEU A 305 -11.30 -4.23 -12.37
N ALA A 306 -11.54 -3.73 -11.16
CA ALA A 306 -12.29 -2.50 -10.93
C ALA A 306 -11.60 -1.28 -11.57
N THR A 307 -10.27 -1.19 -11.44
CA THR A 307 -9.47 -0.12 -12.04
C THR A 307 -9.56 -0.15 -13.56
N GLU A 308 -9.36 -1.31 -14.17
CA GLU A 308 -9.40 -1.49 -15.62
C GLU A 308 -10.80 -1.20 -16.19
N VAL A 309 -11.86 -1.69 -15.54
CA VAL A 309 -13.25 -1.39 -15.93
C VAL A 309 -13.50 0.12 -15.88
N LYS A 310 -13.09 0.78 -14.79
CA LYS A 310 -13.24 2.23 -14.61
C LYS A 310 -12.48 2.99 -15.69
N ASP A 311 -11.19 2.72 -15.87
CA ASP A 311 -10.32 3.51 -16.74
C ASP A 311 -10.68 3.30 -18.22
N THR A 312 -10.93 2.06 -18.65
CA THR A 312 -11.34 1.76 -20.04
C THR A 312 -12.70 2.39 -20.38
N LEU A 313 -13.69 2.30 -19.49
CA LEU A 313 -15.01 2.83 -19.78
C LEU A 313 -15.09 4.34 -19.61
N ASN A 314 -14.39 4.92 -18.63
CA ASN A 314 -14.32 6.37 -18.50
C ASN A 314 -13.61 7.00 -19.69
N LEU A 315 -12.52 6.41 -20.19
CA LEU A 315 -11.85 6.91 -21.39
C LEU A 315 -12.84 7.05 -22.55
N VAL A 316 -13.63 6.01 -22.82
CA VAL A 316 -14.62 6.03 -23.91
C VAL A 316 -15.82 6.92 -23.60
N ASN A 317 -16.35 6.90 -22.37
CA ASN A 317 -17.50 7.74 -21.98
C ASN A 317 -17.18 9.23 -22.08
N ASN A 318 -15.93 9.61 -21.79
CA ASN A 318 -15.43 10.98 -21.89
C ASN A 318 -15.21 11.48 -23.33
N ARG A 319 -15.13 10.59 -24.33
CA ARG A 319 -15.17 10.99 -25.76
C ARG A 319 -16.56 11.48 -26.17
N GLY A 320 -17.57 11.13 -25.39
CA GLY A 320 -18.96 11.45 -25.65
C GLY A 320 -19.47 12.65 -24.86
N ALA A 321 -20.72 13.00 -25.15
CA ALA A 321 -21.48 13.97 -24.40
C ALA A 321 -22.92 13.48 -24.14
N GLN A 322 -23.54 14.11 -23.14
CA GLN A 322 -24.89 13.81 -22.66
C GLN A 322 -25.94 14.37 -23.64
N LEU A 323 -27.04 13.65 -23.89
CA LEU A 323 -28.14 14.11 -24.74
C LEU A 323 -29.53 13.94 -24.10
N PRO A 324 -30.48 14.90 -24.30
CA PRO A 324 -30.31 16.21 -24.94
C PRO A 324 -29.30 17.05 -24.15
N VAL A 325 -28.44 17.87 -24.77
CA VAL A 325 -27.29 18.51 -24.08
C VAL A 325 -27.80 19.52 -23.03
N PRO A 326 -27.97 19.17 -21.73
CA PRO A 326 -28.72 20.00 -20.79
C PRO A 326 -27.79 20.66 -19.77
N ALA A 327 -26.49 20.40 -19.87
CA ALA A 327 -25.54 20.71 -18.84
C ALA A 327 -25.13 22.17 -19.02
N SER A 328 -25.95 23.08 -18.50
CA SER A 328 -25.47 24.41 -18.11
C SER A 328 -24.31 24.32 -17.14
N THR A 329 -24.04 23.15 -16.54
CA THR A 329 -22.92 22.91 -15.64
C THR A 329 -22.36 21.51 -15.81
N ILE A 330 -21.04 21.41 -16.04
CA ILE A 330 -20.25 20.18 -16.10
C ILE A 330 -19.16 20.29 -15.05
N THR A 331 -19.02 19.28 -14.19
CA THR A 331 -18.00 19.26 -13.14
C THR A 331 -17.18 17.98 -13.27
N GLY A 332 -15.86 18.15 -13.29
CA GLY A 332 -14.89 17.08 -13.29
C GLY A 332 -14.88 16.29 -11.99
N THR A 333 -14.16 15.18 -11.99
CA THR A 333 -13.92 14.31 -10.82
C THR A 333 -12.49 14.36 -10.35
N ARG A 334 -11.57 14.89 -11.16
CA ARG A 334 -10.17 15.06 -10.79
C ARG A 334 -10.02 16.24 -9.85
N THR A 335 -9.38 15.99 -8.71
CA THR A 335 -9.05 17.00 -7.71
C THR A 335 -7.73 17.69 -8.05
N PHE A 336 -7.74 19.03 -8.05
CA PHE A 336 -6.59 19.90 -8.20
C PHE A 336 -6.29 20.59 -6.87
N THR A 337 -5.01 20.68 -6.49
CA THR A 337 -4.58 21.04 -5.13
C THR A 337 -4.45 22.54 -4.93
N ASP A 338 -4.25 23.30 -6.00
CA ASP A 338 -3.89 24.70 -5.93
C ASP A 338 -4.89 25.57 -6.71
N GLN A 339 -5.74 26.29 -5.95
CA GLN A 339 -6.69 27.25 -6.52
C GLN A 339 -6.03 28.59 -6.93
N THR A 340 -4.74 28.81 -6.63
CA THR A 340 -4.15 30.16 -6.66
C THR A 340 -2.67 30.27 -7.09
N ASN A 341 -1.92 29.17 -7.24
CA ASN A 341 -0.47 29.21 -7.48
C ASN A 341 -0.02 28.25 -8.62
N LEU A 342 1.13 28.59 -9.23
CA LEU A 342 1.52 28.30 -10.62
C LEU A 342 2.14 26.90 -10.86
N ASN A 343 2.07 26.00 -9.87
CA ASN A 343 2.84 24.75 -9.87
C ASN A 343 2.14 23.57 -10.56
N GLN A 344 0.79 23.64 -10.72
CA GLN A 344 0.02 22.63 -11.45
C GLN A 344 -0.10 23.00 -12.93
N SER A 345 0.79 22.46 -13.76
CA SER A 345 0.84 22.75 -15.20
C SER A 345 0.47 21.56 -16.06
N ILE A 346 -0.17 21.84 -17.19
CA ILE A 346 -0.39 20.88 -18.26
C ILE A 346 0.41 21.26 -19.50
N SER A 347 0.73 20.25 -20.29
CA SER A 347 1.25 20.43 -21.64
C SER A 347 0.58 19.41 -22.58
N LEU A 348 0.60 19.73 -23.87
CA LEU A 348 0.09 18.88 -24.93
C LEU A 348 1.27 18.45 -25.79
N SER A 349 1.47 17.14 -25.96
CA SER A 349 2.50 16.61 -26.84
C SER A 349 2.02 16.55 -28.29
N GLY A 350 2.95 16.53 -29.25
CA GLY A 350 2.62 16.39 -30.67
C GLY A 350 1.81 17.54 -31.27
N THR A 351 1.07 17.23 -32.34
CA THR A 351 0.15 18.14 -33.05
C THR A 351 -1.28 18.06 -32.55
N GLU A 352 -1.61 17.02 -31.79
CA GLU A 352 -2.95 16.70 -31.32
C GLU A 352 -3.59 17.85 -30.55
N ASP A 353 -4.91 18.02 -30.69
CA ASP A 353 -5.66 19.12 -30.09
C ASP A 353 -7.09 18.68 -29.72
N THR A 354 -7.75 19.42 -28.83
CA THR A 354 -9.15 19.19 -28.46
C THR A 354 -10.00 20.30 -29.03
N ALA A 355 -10.99 19.97 -29.85
CA ALA A 355 -12.04 20.90 -30.24
C ALA A 355 -13.05 21.05 -29.10
N LEU A 356 -13.35 22.31 -28.75
CA LEU A 356 -14.39 22.70 -27.81
C LEU A 356 -15.56 23.24 -28.62
N VAL A 357 -16.75 22.68 -28.43
CA VAL A 357 -17.93 23.03 -29.23
C VAL A 357 -19.14 23.28 -28.34
N LEU A 358 -19.75 24.46 -28.51
CA LEU A 358 -21.03 24.80 -27.88
C LEU A 358 -22.19 24.38 -28.79
N TYR A 359 -23.18 23.73 -28.20
CA TYR A 359 -24.36 23.21 -28.88
C TYR A 359 -25.65 23.77 -28.29
N ASP A 360 -26.71 23.87 -29.10
CA ASP A 360 -28.07 23.95 -28.57
C ASP A 360 -28.60 22.57 -28.13
N THR A 361 -29.77 22.56 -27.51
CA THR A 361 -30.46 21.34 -27.05
C THR A 361 -30.73 20.31 -28.15
N SER A 362 -30.70 20.72 -29.42
CA SER A 362 -30.89 19.84 -30.58
C SER A 362 -29.57 19.31 -31.16
N GLY A 363 -28.41 19.69 -30.61
CA GLY A 363 -27.10 19.25 -31.07
C GLY A 363 -26.53 20.06 -32.23
N ASN A 364 -27.04 21.27 -32.51
CA ASN A 364 -26.48 22.14 -33.55
C ASN A 364 -25.40 23.06 -32.97
N GLN A 365 -24.26 23.18 -33.66
CA GLN A 365 -23.15 24.04 -33.25
C GLN A 365 -23.56 25.52 -33.17
N LYS A 366 -23.17 26.19 -32.09
CA LYS A 366 -23.28 27.65 -31.88
C LYS A 366 -21.94 28.37 -31.91
N ALA A 367 -20.89 27.75 -31.38
CA ALA A 367 -19.54 28.27 -31.42
C ALA A 367 -18.53 27.12 -31.28
N THR A 368 -17.31 27.32 -31.75
CA THR A 368 -16.21 26.37 -31.59
C THR A 368 -14.88 27.09 -31.42
N THR A 369 -13.98 26.47 -30.67
CA THR A 369 -12.55 26.80 -30.59
C THR A 369 -11.77 25.50 -30.40
N THR A 370 -10.45 25.58 -30.28
CA THR A 370 -9.62 24.45 -29.85
C THR A 370 -8.82 24.77 -28.59
N LEU A 371 -8.38 23.74 -27.88
CA LEU A 371 -7.58 23.90 -26.67
C LEU A 371 -6.26 24.63 -26.98
N ARG A 372 -5.55 24.26 -28.05
CA ARG A 372 -4.37 25.02 -28.50
C ARG A 372 -4.71 26.44 -28.92
N GLY A 373 -5.87 26.68 -29.52
CA GLY A 373 -6.34 28.04 -29.84
C GLY A 373 -6.60 28.89 -28.59
N LEU A 374 -7.00 28.28 -27.47
CA LEU A 374 -7.10 28.95 -26.17
C LEU A 374 -5.72 29.13 -25.51
N MET A 375 -4.80 28.21 -25.78
CA MET A 375 -3.41 28.24 -25.32
C MET A 375 -2.48 29.09 -26.22
N ASP A 376 -2.94 29.63 -27.34
CA ASP A 376 -2.17 30.53 -28.18
C ASP A 376 -2.59 31.97 -27.88
N GLY A 377 -1.68 32.73 -27.27
CA GLY A 377 -1.91 34.10 -26.82
C GLY A 377 -2.19 35.11 -27.95
N SER A 378 -2.08 34.71 -29.22
CA SER A 378 -2.30 35.60 -30.38
C SER A 378 -3.76 36.04 -30.59
N ALA A 379 -4.74 35.26 -30.13
CA ALA A 379 -6.17 35.57 -30.31
C ALA A 379 -6.81 36.37 -29.13
N PHE A 380 -6.14 36.41 -27.97
CA PHE A 380 -6.69 36.99 -26.74
C PHE A 380 -5.62 37.84 -26.02
N SER A 381 -5.65 39.16 -26.28
CA SER A 381 -4.69 40.20 -25.85
C SER A 381 -4.10 40.03 -24.43
N PRO A 382 -2.78 40.30 -24.20
CA PRO A 382 -2.08 39.91 -22.98
C PRO A 382 -2.28 40.95 -21.88
N ALA A 383 -3.27 40.73 -21.02
CA ALA A 383 -3.34 41.41 -19.74
C ALA A 383 -3.30 40.37 -18.62
N LYS A 384 -2.16 39.68 -18.47
CA LYS A 384 -1.57 39.13 -17.22
C LYS A 384 -0.59 37.96 -17.40
N GLU A 385 -0.51 37.34 -18.58
CA GLU A 385 0.31 36.14 -18.74
C GLU A 385 1.57 36.41 -19.56
N LEU A 386 2.72 36.18 -18.92
CA LEU A 386 4.06 36.24 -19.49
C LEU A 386 4.17 35.24 -20.65
N VAL A 387 4.69 35.70 -21.79
CA VAL A 387 5.00 34.85 -22.94
C VAL A 387 5.96 33.73 -22.48
N ASN A 388 5.65 32.47 -22.79
CA ASN A 388 6.39 31.25 -22.43
C ASN A 388 6.19 30.68 -21.02
N GLN A 389 5.13 31.02 -20.27
CA GLN A 389 4.83 30.31 -19.01
C GLN A 389 4.15 28.94 -19.24
N PRO A 390 4.28 27.98 -18.29
CA PRO A 390 3.56 26.71 -18.33
C PRO A 390 2.05 26.95 -18.21
N TRP A 391 1.24 26.19 -18.96
CA TRP A 391 -0.22 26.33 -18.91
C TRP A 391 -0.77 25.72 -17.63
N THR A 392 -1.30 26.55 -16.73
CA THR A 392 -1.94 26.06 -15.50
C THR A 392 -3.41 25.74 -15.72
N ILE A 393 -3.99 24.89 -14.87
CA ILE A 393 -5.44 24.59 -14.90
C ILE A 393 -6.27 25.87 -14.75
N SER A 394 -5.82 26.82 -13.90
CA SER A 394 -6.49 28.11 -13.73
C SER A 394 -6.40 28.98 -14.99
N SER A 395 -5.25 29.04 -15.65
CA SER A 395 -5.11 29.82 -16.91
C SER A 395 -6.04 29.29 -18.00
N ILE A 396 -6.16 27.97 -18.14
CA ILE A 396 -7.06 27.35 -19.10
C ILE A 396 -8.51 27.65 -18.76
N ALA A 397 -8.88 27.57 -17.48
CA ALA A 397 -10.21 27.95 -17.02
C ALA A 397 -10.53 29.40 -17.39
N ASP A 398 -9.62 30.34 -17.12
CA ASP A 398 -9.81 31.77 -17.42
C ASP A 398 -9.94 32.03 -18.93
N ARG A 399 -9.14 31.36 -19.75
CA ARG A 399 -9.22 31.46 -21.22
C ARG A 399 -10.53 30.88 -21.76
N MET A 400 -10.93 29.70 -21.28
CA MET A 400 -12.23 29.10 -21.61
C MET A 400 -13.39 30.02 -21.22
N GLN A 401 -13.39 30.56 -20.00
CA GLN A 401 -14.41 31.48 -19.53
C GLN A 401 -14.48 32.74 -20.41
N THR A 402 -13.33 33.31 -20.74
CA THR A 402 -13.24 34.50 -21.59
C THR A 402 -13.81 34.23 -22.98
N TRP A 403 -13.45 33.11 -23.60
CA TRP A 403 -14.00 32.69 -24.88
C TRP A 403 -15.52 32.49 -24.82
N MET A 404 -16.04 31.81 -23.79
CA MET A 404 -17.47 31.59 -23.62
C MET A 404 -18.25 32.90 -23.41
N ARG A 405 -17.71 33.84 -22.64
CA ARG A 405 -18.34 35.15 -22.40
C ARG A 405 -18.32 36.08 -23.61
N ALA A 406 -17.38 35.87 -24.53
CA ALA A 406 -17.30 36.64 -25.77
C ALA A 406 -18.37 36.24 -26.80
N GLN A 407 -19.09 35.14 -26.58
CA GLN A 407 -20.12 34.68 -27.52
C GLN A 407 -21.37 35.57 -27.44
N THR A 408 -21.80 36.10 -28.57
CA THR A 408 -23.03 36.92 -28.68
C THR A 408 -24.18 36.16 -29.33
N THR A 409 -23.96 34.90 -29.72
CA THR A 409 -24.90 34.05 -30.45
C THR A 409 -25.99 33.44 -29.56
N TYR A 410 -25.91 33.56 -28.23
CA TYR A 410 -26.90 33.05 -27.28
C TYR A 410 -27.01 33.93 -26.03
N ALA A 411 -28.19 33.88 -25.38
CA ALA A 411 -28.48 34.67 -24.18
C ALA A 411 -27.65 34.21 -22.96
N ASN A 412 -27.33 35.15 -22.06
CA ASN A 412 -26.58 34.93 -20.81
C ASN A 412 -25.14 34.42 -20.97
N ALA A 413 -24.51 34.54 -22.15
CA ALA A 413 -23.11 34.18 -22.33
C ALA A 413 -22.17 34.89 -21.32
N SER A 414 -22.49 36.14 -20.95
CA SER A 414 -21.74 36.91 -19.94
C SER A 414 -21.73 36.32 -18.53
N THR A 415 -22.68 35.43 -18.19
CA THR A 415 -22.75 34.75 -16.88
C THR A 415 -22.03 33.41 -16.87
N ALA A 416 -21.48 32.95 -18.01
CA ALA A 416 -20.66 31.75 -18.08
C ALA A 416 -19.51 31.82 -17.05
N LYS A 417 -19.20 30.69 -16.41
CA LYS A 417 -18.19 30.58 -15.38
C LYS A 417 -17.36 29.31 -15.57
N VAL A 418 -16.04 29.44 -15.59
CA VAL A 418 -15.13 28.28 -15.62
C VAL A 418 -14.08 28.49 -14.54
N GLY A 419 -13.78 27.44 -13.78
CA GLY A 419 -12.82 27.48 -12.68
C GLY A 419 -12.83 26.21 -11.86
N LEU A 420 -12.13 26.22 -10.73
CA LEU A 420 -12.19 25.13 -9.76
C LEU A 420 -13.35 25.35 -8.78
N ASP A 421 -14.06 24.29 -8.41
CA ASP A 421 -15.06 24.33 -7.34
C ASP A 421 -14.40 24.30 -5.95
N ALA A 422 -15.23 24.30 -4.88
CA ALA A 422 -14.76 24.27 -3.50
C ALA A 422 -13.96 22.99 -3.14
N ASN A 423 -14.13 21.92 -3.91
CA ASN A 423 -13.43 20.65 -3.75
C ASN A 423 -12.20 20.54 -4.66
N GLY A 424 -11.89 21.59 -5.44
CA GLY A 424 -10.78 21.58 -6.38
C GLY A 424 -11.08 20.86 -7.70
N HIS A 425 -12.35 20.60 -8.03
CA HIS A 425 -12.72 20.00 -9.32
C HIS A 425 -12.91 21.04 -10.41
N PHE A 426 -12.50 20.73 -11.64
CA PHE A 426 -12.72 21.61 -12.79
C PHE A 426 -14.21 21.71 -13.12
N ALA A 427 -14.79 22.88 -12.93
CA ALA A 427 -16.20 23.15 -13.11
C ALA A 427 -16.42 24.18 -14.22
N ILE A 428 -17.32 23.85 -15.15
CA ILE A 428 -17.71 24.65 -16.30
C ILE A 428 -19.19 24.94 -16.18
N SER A 429 -19.58 26.20 -16.32
CA SER A 429 -20.96 26.62 -16.46
C SER A 429 -21.13 27.51 -17.68
N THR A 430 -22.07 27.15 -18.57
CA THR A 430 -22.36 27.92 -19.79
C THR A 430 -23.20 29.16 -19.54
N GLY A 431 -23.77 29.30 -18.33
CA GLY A 431 -24.67 30.40 -17.96
C GLY A 431 -26.08 30.29 -18.55
N ASN A 432 -26.37 29.25 -19.35
CA ASN A 432 -27.64 29.04 -20.03
C ASN A 432 -27.99 27.54 -20.10
N SER A 433 -29.19 27.15 -19.66
CA SER A 433 -29.68 25.76 -19.66
C SER A 433 -29.85 25.15 -21.05
N ASP A 434 -29.97 25.99 -22.08
CA ASP A 434 -30.21 25.54 -23.46
C ASP A 434 -28.91 25.40 -24.26
N ILE A 435 -27.77 25.73 -23.65
CA ILE A 435 -26.44 25.66 -24.27
C ILE A 435 -25.57 24.69 -23.49
N GLY A 436 -25.09 23.67 -24.18
CA GLY A 436 -24.13 22.72 -23.64
C GLY A 436 -22.77 22.80 -24.30
N LEU A 437 -21.75 22.26 -23.63
CA LEU A 437 -20.39 22.15 -24.12
C LEU A 437 -20.03 20.68 -24.31
N ALA A 438 -19.42 20.35 -25.44
CA ALA A 438 -18.78 19.05 -25.62
C ALA A 438 -17.37 19.23 -26.19
N PHE A 439 -16.57 18.19 -25.99
CA PHE A 439 -15.18 18.13 -26.40
C PHE A 439 -15.01 17.05 -27.45
N ARG A 440 -14.01 17.23 -28.30
CA ARG A 440 -13.59 16.23 -29.28
C ARG A 440 -12.09 16.28 -29.44
N ASP A 441 -11.44 15.20 -29.04
CA ASP A 441 -10.01 15.05 -29.25
C ASP A 441 -9.73 14.65 -30.71
N GLN A 442 -8.69 15.26 -31.29
CA GLN A 442 -8.39 15.18 -32.72
C GLN A 442 -6.89 15.33 -33.01
N VAL A 443 -6.47 14.84 -34.17
CA VAL A 443 -5.04 14.70 -34.54
C VAL A 443 -4.30 16.03 -34.73
N ASP A 444 -5.02 17.12 -34.98
CA ASP A 444 -4.49 18.48 -35.09
C ASP A 444 -5.58 19.55 -34.85
N SER A 445 -5.21 20.84 -34.86
CA SER A 445 -6.12 21.97 -34.64
C SER A 445 -7.09 22.27 -35.80
N SER A 446 -7.05 21.53 -36.91
CA SER A 446 -7.93 21.77 -38.06
C SER A 446 -9.37 21.37 -37.74
N ALA A 447 -10.33 22.19 -38.17
CA ALA A 447 -11.74 21.87 -38.00
C ALA A 447 -12.09 20.54 -38.69
N GLY A 448 -12.67 19.60 -37.94
CA GLY A 448 -13.07 18.30 -38.46
C GLY A 448 -11.95 17.28 -38.65
N ALA A 449 -10.74 17.52 -38.11
CA ALA A 449 -9.64 16.57 -38.14
C ALA A 449 -10.04 15.19 -37.60
N LYS A 450 -9.29 14.14 -37.97
CA LYS A 450 -9.59 12.76 -37.52
C LYS A 450 -9.61 12.69 -35.99
N ALA A 451 -10.64 12.05 -35.43
CA ALA A 451 -10.74 11.84 -33.99
C ALA A 451 -9.64 10.87 -33.51
N THR A 452 -8.97 11.23 -32.42
CA THR A 452 -7.97 10.44 -31.69
C THR A 452 -7.96 10.94 -30.25
N ASP A 453 -7.57 10.13 -29.28
CA ASP A 453 -7.32 10.65 -27.94
C ASP A 453 -6.02 11.48 -27.96
N ILE A 454 -6.03 12.63 -27.30
CA ILE A 454 -4.82 13.44 -27.16
C ILE A 454 -4.02 13.01 -25.93
N SER A 455 -2.70 13.17 -25.96
CA SER A 455 -1.86 12.97 -24.78
C SER A 455 -1.70 14.26 -23.96
N VAL A 456 -2.28 14.28 -22.75
CA VAL A 456 -2.14 15.38 -21.77
C VAL A 456 -1.08 15.01 -20.73
N THR A 457 -0.01 15.79 -20.66
CA THR A 457 1.04 15.68 -19.63
C THR A 457 0.75 16.66 -18.50
N PHE A 458 0.77 16.18 -17.25
CA PHE A 458 0.49 16.98 -16.06
C PHE A 458 1.67 16.95 -15.09
N HIS A 459 1.99 18.13 -14.54
CA HIS A 459 2.98 18.32 -13.48
C HIS A 459 2.28 19.00 -12.29
N ALA A 460 2.37 18.39 -11.11
CA ALA A 460 1.73 18.81 -9.87
C ALA A 460 2.62 19.70 -8.99
N SER A 461 3.95 19.61 -9.11
CA SER A 461 4.90 20.17 -8.13
C SER A 461 5.81 21.27 -8.67
N THR A 462 6.37 21.08 -9.86
CA THR A 462 7.29 21.99 -10.53
C THR A 462 6.99 21.94 -12.01
N PRO A 463 6.69 23.08 -12.64
CA PRO A 463 6.56 23.08 -14.09
C PRO A 463 7.85 22.58 -14.72
N PRO A 464 7.80 21.95 -15.91
CA PRO A 464 9.02 21.72 -16.68
C PRO A 464 9.70 23.06 -16.77
N GLY A 465 10.91 23.14 -16.20
CA GLY A 465 11.69 24.36 -16.24
C GLY A 465 11.72 24.80 -17.68
N ILE A 466 11.03 25.90 -18.00
CA ILE A 466 11.36 26.65 -19.19
C ILE A 466 12.86 26.86 -19.05
N SER A 467 13.64 26.54 -20.08
CA SER A 467 15.05 26.86 -20.08
C SER A 467 15.18 28.37 -19.86
N THR A 468 15.30 28.78 -18.61
CA THR A 468 15.64 30.13 -18.21
C THR A 468 16.96 29.97 -17.53
N ASN A 469 18.03 30.21 -18.28
CA ASN A 469 19.31 30.52 -17.68
C ASN A 469 19.11 31.83 -16.90
N SER A 470 18.78 31.72 -15.61
CA SER A 470 18.72 32.89 -14.73
C SER A 470 20.15 33.22 -14.31
N VAL A 471 20.57 34.45 -14.57
CA VAL A 471 21.85 34.95 -14.12
C VAL A 471 21.67 35.54 -12.71
N SER A 472 22.34 34.94 -11.72
CA SER A 472 22.32 35.47 -10.34
C SER A 472 23.29 36.65 -10.22
N ILE A 473 22.77 37.83 -9.89
CA ILE A 473 23.58 39.01 -9.56
C ILE A 473 23.73 39.06 -8.02
N PRO A 474 24.95 39.18 -7.46
CA PRO A 474 25.15 39.24 -6.01
C PRO A 474 24.38 40.38 -5.33
N LYS A 475 23.98 40.14 -4.08
CA LYS A 475 23.14 40.95 -3.19
C LYS A 475 23.40 42.48 -3.26
N ALA A 476 22.36 43.24 -3.65
CA ALA A 476 22.18 44.63 -3.27
C ALA A 476 20.81 44.77 -2.58
N THR A 477 20.82 45.34 -1.37
CA THR A 477 19.66 45.49 -0.49
C THR A 477 18.61 46.42 -1.13
N THR A 478 17.36 45.94 -1.21
CA THR A 478 16.08 46.68 -1.41
C THR A 478 16.02 47.70 -2.56
N LEU A 479 15.19 47.45 -3.57
CA LEU A 479 14.82 48.45 -4.58
C LEU A 479 13.90 49.52 -3.95
N VAL A 480 14.37 50.76 -3.80
CA VAL A 480 13.52 51.93 -3.56
C VAL A 480 13.85 52.97 -4.63
N GLY A 481 12.96 53.14 -5.61
CA GLY A 481 13.14 54.10 -6.69
C GLY A 481 14.19 53.70 -7.74
N THR A 482 14.22 54.45 -8.84
CA THR A 482 14.94 54.18 -10.10
C THR A 482 16.47 54.28 -10.03
N SER A 483 17.09 54.02 -8.88
CA SER A 483 18.55 54.10 -8.71
C SER A 483 19.09 52.98 -7.80
N LEU A 484 20.12 52.28 -8.27
CA LEU A 484 20.93 51.37 -7.46
C LEU A 484 21.90 52.18 -6.59
N THR A 485 21.57 52.41 -5.33
CA THR A 485 22.51 52.97 -4.34
C THR A 485 22.60 52.05 -3.13
N GLY A 486 23.73 51.34 -3.01
CA GLY A 486 24.03 50.48 -1.87
C GLY A 486 25.27 49.62 -2.12
N ALA A 487 26.20 49.62 -1.17
CA ALA A 487 27.56 49.08 -1.32
C ALA A 487 27.63 47.55 -1.51
N SER A 488 28.03 47.08 -2.70
CA SER A 488 28.84 45.86 -2.93
C SER A 488 29.33 45.80 -4.41
N PRO A 489 30.27 44.90 -4.75
CA PRO A 489 31.57 45.18 -5.38
C PRO A 489 31.50 45.91 -6.73
N ALA A 490 32.46 46.81 -6.96
CA ALA A 490 32.61 47.53 -8.22
C ALA A 490 32.94 46.57 -9.38
N VAL A 491 32.10 46.52 -10.41
CA VAL A 491 32.48 45.97 -11.72
C VAL A 491 33.51 46.92 -12.33
N ALA A 492 34.69 46.41 -12.69
CA ALA A 492 35.79 47.26 -13.13
C ALA A 492 35.57 47.77 -14.56
N ASN A 493 36.07 48.97 -14.84
CA ASN A 493 36.13 49.50 -16.21
C ASN A 493 37.00 48.55 -17.06
N GLY A 494 36.44 48.00 -18.15
CA GLY A 494 37.08 46.99 -18.99
C GLY A 494 36.57 45.56 -18.83
N ASP A 495 35.76 45.25 -17.80
CA ASP A 495 35.08 43.94 -17.71
C ASP A 495 34.06 43.79 -18.86
N GLN A 496 33.94 42.59 -19.45
CA GLN A 496 33.02 42.33 -20.57
C GLN A 496 31.97 41.26 -20.25
N PHE A 497 30.75 41.49 -20.71
CA PHE A 497 29.66 40.52 -20.80
C PHE A 497 29.53 40.06 -22.26
N ILE A 498 29.61 38.76 -22.49
CA ILE A 498 29.61 38.16 -23.83
C ILE A 498 28.42 37.20 -23.93
N LEU A 499 27.53 37.44 -24.89
CA LEU A 499 26.39 36.60 -25.22
C LEU A 499 26.56 36.07 -26.64
N THR A 500 26.63 34.74 -26.83
CA THR A 500 26.64 34.14 -28.17
C THR A 500 25.33 33.43 -28.43
N ARG A 501 24.64 33.77 -29.53
CA ARG A 501 23.38 33.18 -29.96
C ARG A 501 23.39 32.93 -31.46
N GLY A 502 23.03 31.71 -31.88
CA GLY A 502 22.98 31.35 -33.31
C GLY A 502 24.31 31.57 -34.03
N GLY A 503 25.44 31.39 -33.34
CA GLY A 503 26.78 31.64 -33.87
C GLY A 503 27.22 33.10 -33.91
N THR A 504 26.37 34.06 -33.52
CA THR A 504 26.70 35.50 -33.45
C THR A 504 26.98 35.91 -32.02
N THR A 505 28.11 36.59 -31.77
CA THR A 505 28.55 37.03 -30.44
C THR A 505 28.29 38.53 -30.23
N TYR A 506 27.65 38.86 -29.11
CA TYR A 506 27.32 40.20 -28.66
C TYR A 506 28.12 40.50 -27.39
N THR A 507 28.87 41.60 -27.39
CA THR A 507 29.74 41.95 -26.26
C THR A 507 29.38 43.32 -25.69
N TYR A 508 29.15 43.39 -24.39
CA TYR A 508 29.04 44.64 -23.64
C TYR A 508 30.28 44.85 -22.79
N THR A 509 31.00 45.96 -23.01
CA THR A 509 32.20 46.30 -22.21
C THR A 509 31.88 47.45 -21.27
N VAL A 510 32.11 47.24 -19.97
CA VAL A 510 31.83 48.25 -18.93
C VAL A 510 32.76 49.44 -19.12
N GLY A 511 32.20 50.65 -19.26
CA GLY A 511 32.94 51.91 -19.41
C GLY A 511 33.30 52.31 -20.85
N ALA A 512 32.98 51.49 -21.85
CA ALA A 512 33.11 51.86 -23.27
C ALA A 512 31.83 52.54 -23.78
N ALA A 513 31.96 53.65 -24.53
CA ALA A 513 30.81 54.32 -25.12
C ALA A 513 30.13 53.40 -26.16
N ALA A 514 28.85 53.11 -25.96
CA ALA A 514 28.04 52.45 -26.98
C ALA A 514 27.86 53.39 -28.19
N SER A 515 28.13 52.89 -29.39
CA SER A 515 27.69 53.54 -30.64
C SER A 515 26.34 52.92 -31.06
N PRO A 516 25.27 53.70 -31.35
CA PRO A 516 25.12 55.16 -31.21
C PRO A 516 24.53 55.60 -29.85
N PRO A 517 24.62 56.89 -29.48
CA PRO A 517 24.77 57.33 -28.10
C PRO A 517 23.45 57.73 -27.41
N GLN A 518 23.25 57.29 -26.17
CA GLN A 518 22.52 58.06 -25.16
C GLN A 518 23.28 58.00 -23.81
N SER A 519 23.84 59.15 -23.42
CA SER A 519 24.48 59.49 -22.14
C SER A 519 25.90 58.93 -21.85
N ALA A 520 26.68 59.72 -21.09
CA ALA A 520 28.11 59.56 -20.81
C ALA A 520 28.44 58.25 -20.07
N PRO A 521 29.68 57.69 -20.21
CA PRO A 521 30.02 56.44 -19.55
C PRO A 521 30.10 56.66 -18.04
N ALA A 522 29.13 56.12 -17.30
CA ALA A 522 29.23 56.02 -15.85
C ALA A 522 30.31 54.99 -15.50
N ALA A 523 31.15 55.29 -14.50
CA ALA A 523 32.17 54.38 -13.97
C ALA A 523 31.57 53.13 -13.27
N SER A 524 30.25 52.98 -13.30
CA SER A 524 29.45 51.90 -12.73
C SER A 524 28.29 51.59 -13.65
N ILE A 525 28.05 50.32 -13.96
CA ILE A 525 26.88 49.84 -14.72
C ILE A 525 25.68 49.67 -13.78
N THR A 526 24.49 50.14 -14.15
CA THR A 526 23.25 49.79 -13.42
C THR A 526 22.65 48.49 -13.98
N GLY A 527 21.90 47.75 -13.17
CA GLY A 527 21.18 46.56 -13.64
C GLY A 527 20.26 46.88 -14.84
N ASN A 528 19.64 48.06 -14.86
CA ASN A 528 18.76 48.47 -15.96
C ASN A 528 19.52 48.67 -17.28
N ASP A 529 20.77 49.16 -17.22
CA ASP A 529 21.62 49.31 -18.41
C ASP A 529 21.95 47.96 -19.04
N LEU A 530 22.26 46.96 -18.20
CA LEU A 530 22.52 45.59 -18.65
C LEU A 530 21.25 44.95 -19.23
N LEU A 531 20.10 45.12 -18.58
CA LEU A 531 18.81 44.62 -19.10
C LEU A 531 18.45 45.26 -20.44
N ASN A 532 18.62 46.58 -20.59
CA ASN A 532 18.35 47.28 -21.85
C ASN A 532 19.28 46.79 -22.96
N TRP A 533 20.55 46.52 -22.67
CA TRP A 533 21.45 45.90 -23.62
C TRP A 533 21.00 44.48 -24.02
N VAL A 534 20.64 43.61 -23.07
CA VAL A 534 20.14 42.26 -23.39
C VAL A 534 18.89 42.32 -24.25
N ARG A 535 17.94 43.21 -23.94
CA ARG A 535 16.72 43.41 -24.74
C ARG A 535 16.99 43.95 -26.14
N SER A 536 18.14 44.57 -26.38
CA SER A 536 18.53 45.05 -27.71
C SER A 536 18.99 43.92 -28.64
N ILE A 537 19.27 42.73 -28.11
CA ILE A 537 19.68 41.56 -28.89
C ILE A 537 18.43 40.92 -29.50
N PRO A 538 18.36 40.72 -30.83
CA PRO A 538 17.21 40.13 -31.49
C PRO A 538 16.80 38.79 -30.86
N GLY A 539 15.52 38.61 -30.60
CA GLY A 539 14.92 37.44 -29.97
C GLY A 539 15.03 37.36 -28.45
N LEU A 540 15.66 38.33 -27.78
CA LEU A 540 15.75 38.43 -26.31
C LEU A 540 14.91 39.60 -25.74
N GLU A 541 13.99 40.16 -26.52
CA GLU A 541 13.23 41.38 -26.20
C GLU A 541 12.36 41.22 -24.93
N GLY A 542 11.95 39.99 -24.62
CA GLY A 542 11.17 39.63 -23.44
C GLY A 542 11.98 39.43 -22.15
N SER A 543 13.30 39.66 -22.16
CA SER A 543 14.14 39.49 -20.96
C SER A 543 13.71 40.47 -19.85
N GLU A 544 13.81 40.11 -18.57
CA GLU A 544 13.37 40.96 -17.46
C GLU A 544 14.16 40.73 -16.17
N PHE A 545 13.97 41.60 -15.16
CA PHE A 545 14.39 41.30 -13.79
C PHE A 545 13.25 40.64 -13.04
N ALA A 546 13.51 39.48 -12.45
CA ALA A 546 12.56 38.77 -11.60
C ALA A 546 13.09 38.61 -10.17
N LEU A 547 12.18 38.71 -9.20
CA LEU A 547 12.46 38.42 -7.80
C LEU A 547 12.33 36.91 -7.57
N SER A 548 13.43 36.28 -7.15
CA SER A 548 13.44 34.86 -6.80
C SER A 548 14.32 34.66 -5.56
N GLY A 549 13.75 34.12 -4.48
CA GLY A 549 14.47 33.90 -3.21
C GLY A 549 14.96 35.19 -2.53
N GLY A 550 14.24 36.31 -2.68
CA GLY A 550 14.64 37.62 -2.14
C GLY A 550 15.81 38.29 -2.88
N VAL A 551 16.22 37.74 -4.03
CA VAL A 551 17.28 38.28 -4.89
C VAL A 551 16.69 38.69 -6.24
N ASN A 552 17.09 39.85 -6.77
CA ASN A 552 16.78 40.25 -8.15
C ASN A 552 17.69 39.48 -9.11
N LYS A 553 17.11 38.61 -9.94
CA LYS A 553 17.81 37.86 -10.99
C LYS A 553 17.48 38.45 -12.36
N LEU A 554 18.48 38.54 -13.24
CA LEU A 554 18.25 38.88 -14.64
C LEU A 554 17.83 37.60 -15.37
N GLN A 555 16.58 37.57 -15.83
CA GLN A 555 16.02 36.50 -16.64
C GLN A 555 16.14 36.87 -18.12
N ILE A 556 16.81 36.01 -18.88
CA ILE A 556 16.99 36.20 -20.32
C ILE A 556 15.96 35.34 -21.05
N ALA A 557 15.15 35.96 -21.91
CA ALA A 557 14.15 35.26 -22.71
C ALA A 557 14.80 34.43 -23.84
N ASN A 558 14.18 33.33 -24.30
CA ASN A 558 14.57 32.60 -25.52
C ASN A 558 16.06 32.17 -25.56
N THR A 559 16.45 31.33 -24.60
CA THR A 559 17.86 30.93 -24.38
C THR A 559 18.33 29.77 -25.27
N THR A 560 17.54 29.33 -26.25
CA THR A 560 17.93 28.22 -27.14
C THR A 560 19.18 28.60 -27.94
N GLY A 561 20.26 27.83 -27.77
CA GLY A 561 21.55 28.10 -28.41
C GLY A 561 22.29 29.33 -27.89
N LEU A 562 21.93 29.81 -26.68
CA LEU A 562 22.56 30.94 -26.01
C LEU A 562 23.68 30.46 -25.08
N SER A 563 24.89 30.99 -25.25
CA SER A 563 25.99 30.84 -24.28
C SER A 563 26.38 32.18 -23.69
N ILE A 564 26.61 32.23 -22.37
CA ILE A 564 27.03 33.44 -21.66
C ILE A 564 28.45 33.22 -21.14
N THR A 565 29.34 34.16 -21.45
CA THR A 565 30.68 34.22 -20.89
C THR A 565 30.98 35.64 -20.41
N THR A 566 31.85 35.75 -19.43
CA THR A 566 32.30 37.04 -18.91
C THR A 566 33.82 37.07 -18.87
N THR A 567 34.43 38.19 -19.19
CA THR A 567 35.88 38.39 -19.07
C THR A 567 36.14 39.54 -18.11
N GLY A 568 36.88 39.28 -17.01
CA GLY A 568 37.12 40.29 -15.98
C GLY A 568 37.75 39.73 -14.71
N SER A 569 38.44 40.57 -13.93
CA SER A 569 39.15 40.22 -12.69
C SER A 569 38.25 40.25 -11.43
N SER A 570 36.99 40.64 -11.59
CA SER A 570 36.00 40.80 -10.52
C SER A 570 35.33 39.46 -10.16
N ALA A 571 35.42 39.04 -8.89
CA ALA A 571 34.85 37.77 -8.37
C ALA A 571 33.31 37.66 -8.53
N SER A 572 32.61 38.77 -8.75
CA SER A 572 31.16 38.83 -8.98
C SER A 572 30.74 38.33 -10.37
N LEU A 573 31.63 38.34 -11.37
CA LEU A 573 31.31 37.88 -12.73
C LEU A 573 31.47 36.36 -12.91
N ALA A 574 32.30 35.70 -12.10
CA ALA A 574 32.55 34.26 -12.18
C ALA A 574 31.32 33.38 -11.85
N ALA A 575 30.29 33.94 -11.22
CA ALA A 575 29.04 33.24 -10.88
C ALA A 575 28.01 33.21 -12.03
N LEU A 576 28.27 33.89 -13.16
CA LEU A 576 27.41 33.90 -14.35
C LEU A 576 27.70 32.69 -15.26
N THR A 577 27.32 31.48 -14.86
CA THR A 577 27.32 30.30 -15.76
C THR A 577 25.89 29.80 -15.97
N SER A 578 25.54 29.49 -17.22
CA SER A 578 24.26 28.87 -17.58
C SER A 578 24.30 27.38 -17.32
N ALA A 579 23.47 26.86 -16.42
CA ALA A 579 23.15 25.44 -16.36
C ALA A 579 21.83 25.20 -17.14
N PRO A 580 21.81 24.38 -18.21
CA PRO A 580 20.56 24.01 -18.84
C PRO A 580 19.71 23.21 -17.84
N ALA A 581 18.49 23.67 -17.58
CA ALA A 581 17.52 22.90 -16.80
C ALA A 581 17.14 21.64 -17.60
N ALA A 582 17.27 20.47 -16.98
CA ALA A 582 16.78 19.22 -17.55
C ALA A 582 15.24 19.29 -17.66
N ALA A 583 14.68 18.79 -18.76
CA ALA A 583 13.23 18.69 -18.91
C ALA A 583 12.67 17.77 -17.80
N ALA A 584 11.79 18.30 -16.96
CA ALA A 584 11.15 17.52 -15.90
C ALA A 584 10.24 16.44 -16.52
N THR A 585 10.24 15.26 -15.92
CA THR A 585 9.24 14.21 -16.19
C THR A 585 7.83 14.73 -15.91
N PRO A 586 6.84 14.39 -16.76
CA PRO A 586 5.45 14.57 -16.36
C PRO A 586 5.16 13.65 -15.18
N ASP A 587 4.51 14.20 -14.15
CA ASP A 587 4.08 13.42 -12.99
C ASP A 587 2.99 12.42 -13.40
N GLN A 588 2.14 12.79 -14.37
CA GLN A 588 1.14 11.92 -14.96
C GLN A 588 0.96 12.20 -16.46
N VAL A 589 0.60 11.17 -17.21
CA VAL A 589 0.15 11.27 -18.60
C VAL A 589 -1.25 10.68 -18.68
N ALA A 590 -2.19 11.44 -19.23
CA ALA A 590 -3.56 11.00 -19.44
C ALA A 590 -3.92 11.03 -20.93
N GLN A 591 -4.74 10.07 -21.35
CA GLN A 591 -5.33 10.02 -22.68
C GLN A 591 -6.68 10.72 -22.66
N GLY A 592 -6.84 11.69 -23.55
CA GLY A 592 -8.03 12.49 -23.77
C GLY A 592 -8.22 13.62 -22.75
N PHE A 593 -8.59 14.81 -23.24
CA PHE A 593 -8.69 16.01 -22.39
C PHE A 593 -9.85 15.94 -21.39
N SER A 594 -11.03 15.50 -21.85
CA SER A 594 -12.19 15.36 -20.97
C SER A 594 -11.99 14.26 -19.93
N ASN A 595 -11.30 13.17 -20.31
CA ASN A 595 -10.96 12.07 -19.42
C ASN A 595 -9.91 12.49 -18.37
N PHE A 596 -8.91 13.28 -18.76
CA PHE A 596 -7.95 13.87 -17.82
C PHE A 596 -8.64 14.70 -16.73
N LEU A 597 -9.60 15.54 -17.08
CA LEU A 597 -10.39 16.34 -16.14
C LEU A 597 -11.49 15.53 -15.43
N GLY A 598 -11.83 14.36 -15.97
CA GLY A 598 -12.95 13.53 -15.57
C GLY A 598 -14.30 14.22 -15.72
N LEU A 599 -14.53 14.95 -16.82
CA LEU A 599 -15.77 15.75 -17.01
C LEU A 599 -17.03 14.88 -17.17
N ASN A 600 -16.88 13.72 -17.81
CA ASN A 600 -17.94 12.76 -18.11
C ASN A 600 -17.53 11.34 -17.70
N ASP A 601 -16.92 11.14 -16.53
CA ASP A 601 -16.70 9.79 -16.00
C ASP A 601 -18.02 9.08 -15.73
N LEU A 602 -18.11 7.82 -16.14
CA LEU A 602 -19.20 6.93 -15.75
C LEU A 602 -18.99 6.41 -14.32
N PHE A 603 -17.74 6.06 -14.01
CA PHE A 603 -17.31 5.51 -12.72
C PHE A 603 -16.42 6.50 -11.98
N VAL A 604 -16.60 6.63 -10.67
CA VAL A 604 -15.79 7.49 -9.79
C VAL A 604 -15.22 6.67 -8.64
N SER A 605 -14.10 7.12 -8.08
CA SER A 605 -13.60 6.62 -6.79
C SER A 605 -14.13 7.52 -5.68
N THR A 606 -14.70 6.91 -4.64
CA THR A 606 -15.17 7.64 -3.46
C THR A 606 -14.06 8.01 -2.47
N GLN A 607 -12.82 7.56 -2.70
CA GLN A 607 -11.67 7.89 -1.86
C GLN A 607 -10.50 8.51 -2.64
N PRO A 608 -9.66 9.32 -1.96
CA PRO A 608 -8.42 9.88 -2.51
C PRO A 608 -7.44 8.80 -2.97
N ARG A 609 -6.59 9.13 -3.94
CA ARG A 609 -5.48 8.28 -4.43
C ARG A 609 -4.31 8.34 -3.45
N ALA A 610 -4.52 7.86 -2.23
CA ALA A 610 -3.53 7.90 -1.15
C ALA A 610 -2.43 6.83 -1.24
N LEU A 611 -2.46 5.99 -2.28
CA LEU A 611 -1.58 4.83 -2.43
C LEU A 611 -0.87 4.89 -3.78
N LEU A 612 0.43 4.61 -3.76
CA LEU A 612 1.27 4.38 -4.93
C LEU A 612 1.82 2.96 -4.86
N ASP A 613 1.70 2.22 -5.96
CA ASP A 613 2.10 0.83 -6.05
C ASP A 613 3.01 0.64 -7.26
N SER A 614 4.09 -0.11 -7.11
CA SER A 614 4.91 -0.56 -8.24
C SER A 614 4.17 -1.65 -9.02
N GLN A 615 4.71 -2.03 -10.18
CA GLN A 615 4.36 -3.32 -10.78
C GLN A 615 4.85 -4.48 -9.91
N ILE A 616 4.35 -5.69 -10.15
CA ILE A 616 4.89 -6.90 -9.52
C ILE A 616 6.27 -7.15 -10.14
N LEU A 617 7.31 -7.04 -9.32
CA LEU A 617 8.70 -7.22 -9.70
C LEU A 617 9.22 -8.57 -9.20
N PRO A 618 10.19 -9.20 -9.88
CA PRO A 618 10.83 -10.41 -9.37
C PRO A 618 11.39 -10.22 -7.95
N PRO A 619 11.42 -11.28 -7.12
CA PRO A 619 12.09 -11.22 -5.83
C PRO A 619 13.54 -10.78 -6.02
N TYR A 620 14.05 -9.97 -5.08
CA TYR A 620 15.43 -9.42 -5.12
C TYR A 620 15.73 -8.46 -6.27
N THR A 621 14.70 -7.81 -6.84
CA THR A 621 14.92 -6.71 -7.79
C THR A 621 15.75 -5.60 -7.16
N THR A 622 16.82 -5.19 -7.85
CA THR A 622 17.70 -4.08 -7.46
C THR A 622 17.81 -3.04 -8.56
N LEU A 623 18.03 -1.78 -8.20
CA LEU A 623 18.25 -0.71 -9.17
C LEU A 623 19.57 -0.88 -9.93
N GLY A 624 19.55 -0.68 -11.26
CA GLY A 624 20.76 -0.76 -12.10
C GLY A 624 21.57 0.53 -12.15
N THR A 625 20.95 1.67 -11.82
CA THR A 625 21.52 3.02 -11.95
C THR A 625 21.09 3.89 -10.76
N THR A 626 21.76 5.04 -10.59
CA THR A 626 21.35 6.01 -9.57
C THR A 626 20.01 6.63 -9.95
N ARG A 627 19.08 6.69 -9.00
CA ARG A 627 17.74 7.25 -9.18
C ARG A 627 17.38 8.20 -8.04
N ASP A 628 16.54 9.18 -8.32
CA ASP A 628 15.97 10.08 -7.33
C ASP A 628 14.46 9.85 -7.16
N LEU A 629 13.91 10.22 -6.00
CA LEU A 629 12.47 10.21 -5.73
C LEU A 629 12.10 11.33 -4.79
N THR A 630 11.09 12.12 -5.16
CA THR A 630 10.42 13.05 -4.27
C THR A 630 8.95 12.65 -4.16
N LEU A 631 8.42 12.63 -2.93
CA LEU A 631 7.01 12.35 -2.67
C LEU A 631 6.27 13.64 -2.34
N TYR A 632 5.07 13.75 -2.87
CA TYR A 632 4.16 14.87 -2.65
C TYR A 632 2.82 14.34 -2.18
N ASP A 633 2.13 15.12 -1.36
CA ASP A 633 0.71 14.91 -1.11
C ASP A 633 -0.11 16.08 -1.65
N LYS A 634 -1.42 16.10 -1.38
CA LYS A 634 -2.28 17.21 -1.82
C LYS A 634 -1.80 18.59 -1.34
N LEU A 635 -0.99 18.66 -0.29
CA LEU A 635 -0.54 19.93 0.30
C LEU A 635 0.74 20.43 -0.38
N GLY A 636 1.64 19.53 -0.78
CA GLY A 636 2.91 19.89 -1.39
C GLY A 636 3.97 18.81 -1.17
N ALA A 637 5.24 19.20 -1.16
CA ALA A 637 6.33 18.25 -0.90
C ALA A 637 6.22 17.69 0.52
N ALA A 638 6.49 16.39 0.66
CA ALA A 638 6.30 15.66 1.91
C ALA A 638 7.61 15.11 2.49
N GLY A 639 8.71 15.82 2.25
CA GLY A 639 10.05 15.43 2.67
C GLY A 639 11.11 15.78 1.62
N PRO A 640 12.37 15.37 1.85
CA PRO A 640 13.47 15.63 0.94
C PRO A 640 13.43 14.71 -0.28
N THR A 641 14.08 15.14 -1.37
CA THR A 641 14.40 14.27 -2.51
C THR A 641 15.38 13.18 -2.07
N MET A 642 14.97 11.93 -2.22
CA MET A 642 15.78 10.75 -1.89
C MET A 642 16.62 10.33 -3.10
N ILE A 643 17.89 9.99 -2.86
CA ILE A 643 18.78 9.45 -3.90
C ILE A 643 19.08 7.98 -3.60
N PHE A 644 18.90 7.08 -4.56
CA PHE A 644 19.16 5.65 -4.46
C PHE A 644 20.33 5.28 -5.38
N SER A 645 21.31 4.58 -4.83
CA SER A 645 22.48 4.12 -5.59
C SER A 645 22.18 2.82 -6.35
N PRO A 646 22.98 2.45 -7.37
CA PRO A 646 22.90 1.14 -7.99
C PRO A 646 23.04 0.01 -6.95
N GLY A 647 22.29 -1.08 -7.12
CA GLY A 647 22.24 -2.23 -6.20
C GLY A 647 21.24 -2.09 -5.05
N THR A 648 20.58 -0.93 -4.89
CA THR A 648 19.55 -0.74 -3.86
C THR A 648 18.36 -1.69 -4.10
N SER A 649 17.96 -2.45 -3.08
CA SER A 649 16.80 -3.36 -3.15
C SER A 649 15.46 -2.64 -2.90
N LEU A 650 14.33 -3.28 -3.23
CA LEU A 650 13.00 -2.75 -2.88
C LEU A 650 12.83 -2.51 -1.37
N GLN A 651 13.40 -3.39 -0.54
CA GLN A 651 13.36 -3.26 0.92
C GLN A 651 14.15 -2.02 1.38
N ASP A 652 15.31 -1.76 0.79
CA ASP A 652 16.12 -0.57 1.09
C ASP A 652 15.41 0.72 0.64
N ILE A 653 14.73 0.67 -0.52
CA ILE A 653 13.89 1.79 -1.01
C ILE A 653 12.79 2.09 0.01
N ALA A 654 12.04 1.07 0.43
CA ALA A 654 10.96 1.23 1.41
C ALA A 654 11.49 1.78 2.75
N ALA A 655 12.61 1.26 3.26
CA ALA A 655 13.23 1.72 4.50
C ALA A 655 13.66 3.19 4.42
N LYS A 656 14.24 3.61 3.28
CA LYS A 656 14.66 4.99 3.06
C LYS A 656 13.47 5.94 2.94
N ILE A 657 12.39 5.53 2.26
CA ILE A 657 11.12 6.30 2.23
C ILE A 657 10.58 6.47 3.65
N ASN A 658 10.52 5.39 4.44
CA ASN A 658 10.04 5.46 5.82
C ASN A 658 10.89 6.39 6.69
N THR A 659 12.20 6.42 6.49
CA THR A 659 13.10 7.29 7.25
C THR A 659 12.93 8.75 6.85
N ASN A 660 12.90 9.03 5.54
CA ASN A 660 12.90 10.39 5.01
C ASN A 660 11.51 11.07 5.02
N SER A 661 10.43 10.29 5.13
CA SER A 661 9.05 10.81 5.22
C SER A 661 8.62 11.16 6.65
N SER A 662 9.52 10.97 7.62
CA SER A 662 9.36 11.37 9.01
C SER A 662 9.76 12.84 9.19
N ILE A 663 8.82 13.76 8.96
CA ILE A 663 9.07 15.21 9.06
C ILE A 663 8.53 15.78 10.37
N VAL A 664 8.86 17.04 10.67
CA VAL A 664 8.17 17.81 11.71
C VAL A 664 7.05 18.61 11.06
N GLN A 665 5.82 18.44 11.54
CA GLN A 665 4.64 19.12 11.01
C GLN A 665 3.85 19.80 12.13
N SER A 666 3.28 20.98 11.84
CA SER A 666 2.39 21.69 12.75
C SER A 666 0.98 21.08 12.78
N GLY A 667 0.23 21.38 13.84
CA GLY A 667 -1.22 21.32 13.81
C GLY A 667 -1.80 22.30 12.78
N LEU A 668 -3.12 22.24 12.56
CA LEU A 668 -3.80 23.19 11.66
C LEU A 668 -3.84 24.59 12.32
N VAL A 669 -3.24 25.57 11.67
CA VAL A 669 -3.25 26.98 12.09
C VAL A 669 -4.32 27.70 11.27
N ALA A 670 -5.33 28.28 11.93
CA ALA A 670 -6.49 28.85 11.24
C ALA A 670 -6.18 30.06 10.33
N GLN A 671 -5.09 30.79 10.62
CA GLN A 671 -4.63 31.95 9.86
C GLN A 671 -3.19 31.74 9.38
N ASP A 672 -2.76 32.53 8.40
CA ASP A 672 -1.40 32.56 7.88
C ASP A 672 -0.39 33.22 8.85
N SER A 673 -0.81 33.52 10.08
CA SER A 673 -0.03 34.17 11.11
C SER A 673 -0.39 33.68 12.51
N ILE A 674 0.54 33.90 13.44
CA ILE A 674 0.36 33.64 14.87
C ILE A 674 0.66 34.92 15.66
N THR A 675 -0.01 35.11 16.80
CA THR A 675 0.20 36.25 17.69
C THR A 675 0.68 35.78 19.05
N LEU A 676 1.80 36.27 19.56
CA LEU A 676 2.25 36.03 20.95
C LEU A 676 1.93 37.25 21.82
N ASN A 677 1.61 37.06 23.11
CA ASN A 677 1.02 38.11 23.95
C ASN A 677 1.97 38.73 24.97
N THR A 678 2.97 37.99 25.44
CA THR A 678 3.66 38.31 26.70
C THR A 678 5.17 38.43 26.56
N GLY A 679 5.80 37.74 25.60
CA GLY A 679 7.23 37.96 25.34
C GLY A 679 7.84 37.18 24.18
N ASN A 680 9.03 37.62 23.77
CA ASN A 680 9.79 37.01 22.68
C ASN A 680 10.15 35.56 23.02
N THR A 681 9.84 34.63 22.13
CA THR A 681 10.04 33.19 22.35
C THR A 681 10.80 32.59 21.18
N ALA A 682 11.85 31.82 21.47
CA ALA A 682 12.65 31.12 20.48
C ALA A 682 12.03 29.77 20.11
N LEU A 683 11.98 29.49 18.80
CA LEU A 683 11.70 28.19 18.22
C LEU A 683 13.03 27.63 17.69
N ASN A 684 13.46 26.50 18.24
CA ASN A 684 14.70 25.83 17.89
C ASN A 684 14.40 24.49 17.19
N ILE A 685 15.03 24.26 16.05
CA ILE A 685 15.01 23.00 15.33
C ILE A 685 16.35 22.30 15.58
N LEU A 686 16.30 21.09 16.11
CA LEU A 686 17.48 20.36 16.57
C LEU A 686 17.60 19.02 15.84
N ASP A 687 18.83 18.51 15.74
CA ASP A 687 19.12 17.16 15.27
C ASP A 687 18.81 16.08 16.32
N VAL A 688 19.12 14.82 15.99
CA VAL A 688 18.95 13.67 16.90
C VAL A 688 19.84 13.71 18.15
N ASN A 689 20.91 14.50 18.15
CA ASN A 689 21.83 14.66 19.27
C ASN A 689 21.48 15.88 20.13
N GLY A 690 20.42 16.61 19.79
CA GLY A 690 20.02 17.85 20.49
C GLY A 690 20.86 19.07 20.10
N ILE A 691 21.57 19.04 18.98
CA ILE A 691 22.30 20.19 18.43
C ILE A 691 21.32 21.05 17.64
N THR A 692 21.24 22.34 17.97
CA THR A 692 20.42 23.30 17.24
C THR A 692 20.94 23.49 15.82
N LEU A 693 20.14 23.09 14.83
CA LEU A 693 20.40 23.30 13.40
C LEU A 693 19.93 24.69 12.96
N SER A 694 18.82 25.17 13.50
CA SER A 694 18.21 26.46 13.15
C SER A 694 17.40 27.01 14.32
N SER A 695 17.33 28.34 14.42
CA SER A 695 16.59 29.03 15.47
C SER A 695 15.96 30.32 14.95
N ILE A 696 14.76 30.63 15.42
CA ILE A 696 14.10 31.92 15.22
C ILE A 696 13.52 32.43 16.56
N THR A 697 13.80 33.68 16.89
CA THR A 697 13.11 34.38 17.98
C THR A 697 11.86 35.06 17.45
N ILE A 698 10.69 34.55 17.83
CA ILE A 698 9.39 35.11 17.47
C ILE A 698 9.05 36.21 18.48
N PRO A 699 8.93 37.48 18.05
CA PRO A 699 8.64 38.57 18.97
C PRO A 699 7.19 38.53 19.47
N ALA A 700 6.93 39.19 20.59
CA ALA A 700 5.56 39.48 21.00
C ALA A 700 4.83 40.29 19.90
N GLY A 701 3.57 39.95 19.63
CA GLY A 701 2.79 40.45 18.48
C GLY A 701 2.60 39.42 17.37
N THR A 702 2.06 39.87 16.24
CA THR A 702 1.71 39.00 15.10
C THR A 702 2.91 38.76 14.18
N THR A 703 3.21 37.49 13.91
CA THR A 703 4.25 37.03 12.98
C THR A 703 3.62 36.08 11.96
N SER A 704 3.88 36.29 10.66
CA SER A 704 3.39 35.39 9.62
C SER A 704 4.14 34.05 9.62
N LEU A 705 3.44 32.97 9.29
CA LEU A 705 4.04 31.64 9.16
C LEU A 705 5.13 31.62 8.08
N GLN A 706 4.94 32.39 6.99
CA GLN A 706 5.94 32.48 5.93
C GLN A 706 7.25 33.10 6.43
N LYS A 707 7.17 34.14 7.28
CA LYS A 707 8.36 34.74 7.88
C LYS A 707 9.11 33.77 8.79
N ILE A 708 8.37 32.91 9.51
CA ILE A 708 8.96 31.84 10.32
C ILE A 708 9.69 30.85 9.41
N ALA A 709 9.04 30.39 8.34
CA ALA A 709 9.61 29.45 7.38
C ALA A 709 10.87 29.97 6.69
N ASP A 710 10.82 31.20 6.18
CA ASP A 710 11.94 31.84 5.47
C ASP A 710 13.15 32.01 6.40
N THR A 711 12.92 32.41 7.65
CA THR A 711 14.02 32.64 8.61
C THR A 711 14.70 31.34 9.01
N LEU A 712 13.91 30.29 9.29
CA LEU A 712 14.45 28.98 9.65
C LEU A 712 15.25 28.39 8.48
N THR A 713 14.71 28.45 7.26
CA THR A 713 15.37 27.98 6.03
C THR A 713 16.65 28.77 5.74
N ALA A 714 16.63 30.10 5.88
CA ALA A 714 17.81 30.94 5.64
C ALA A 714 18.95 30.72 6.65
N SER A 715 18.60 30.30 7.88
CA SER A 715 19.59 30.07 8.95
C SER A 715 20.33 28.73 8.84
N SER A 716 19.81 27.77 8.06
CA SER A 716 20.49 26.49 7.80
C SER A 716 20.22 25.98 6.39
N PRO A 717 21.25 25.80 5.55
CA PRO A 717 21.08 25.31 4.17
C PRO A 717 20.67 23.83 4.10
N SER A 718 20.79 23.09 5.21
CA SER A 718 20.35 21.70 5.26
C SER A 718 18.85 21.56 5.56
N LEU A 719 18.18 22.62 6.04
CA LEU A 719 16.76 22.56 6.39
C LEU A 719 15.89 23.15 5.28
N THR A 720 14.74 22.53 5.07
CA THR A 720 13.66 23.10 4.26
C THR A 720 12.44 23.29 5.15
N VAL A 721 11.88 24.50 5.14
CA VAL A 721 10.63 24.83 5.83
C VAL A 721 9.62 25.41 4.85
N GLN A 722 8.43 24.81 4.82
CA GLN A 722 7.36 25.20 3.91
C GLN A 722 6.07 25.49 4.67
N VAL A 723 5.33 26.50 4.20
CA VAL A 723 3.98 26.80 4.66
C VAL A 723 3.01 26.30 3.61
N GLU A 724 2.20 25.33 3.99
CA GLU A 724 1.21 24.72 3.11
C GLU A 724 -0.20 25.13 3.51
N LYS A 725 -1.04 25.41 2.51
CA LYS A 725 -2.45 25.71 2.72
C LYS A 725 -3.24 24.40 2.79
N ASP A 726 -3.96 24.20 3.88
CA ASP A 726 -4.85 23.05 4.08
C ASP A 726 -6.32 23.52 4.12
N THR A 727 -7.25 22.59 4.08
CA THR A 727 -8.68 22.89 4.20
C THR A 727 -8.97 23.51 5.57
N GLY A 728 -9.27 24.81 5.59
CA GLY A 728 -9.59 25.54 6.82
C GLY A 728 -8.41 26.19 7.55
N GLY A 729 -7.21 26.20 6.96
CA GLY A 729 -6.05 26.87 7.57
C GLY A 729 -4.72 26.61 6.85
N TYR A 730 -3.63 26.63 7.61
CA TYR A 730 -2.25 26.47 7.16
C TYR A 730 -1.50 25.47 8.03
N ARG A 731 -0.48 24.83 7.46
CA ARG A 731 0.46 23.96 8.16
C ARG A 731 1.89 24.37 7.86
N LEU A 732 2.76 24.24 8.86
CA LEU A 732 4.20 24.37 8.71
C LEU A 732 4.82 22.98 8.63
N ARG A 733 5.60 22.71 7.59
CA ARG A 733 6.36 21.46 7.42
C ARG A 733 7.85 21.75 7.45
N ILE A 734 8.60 20.93 8.17
CA ILE A 734 10.03 21.11 8.42
C ILE A 734 10.72 19.75 8.25
N TRP A 735 11.75 19.69 7.40
CA TRP A 735 12.60 18.51 7.25
C TRP A 735 14.05 18.88 6.98
N ASP A 736 14.94 17.93 7.24
CA ASP A 736 16.34 17.98 6.83
C ASP A 736 16.47 17.41 5.41
N ASN A 737 17.22 18.10 4.56
CA ASN A 737 17.45 17.75 3.16
C ASN A 737 18.22 16.43 3.00
N ASN A 738 18.92 15.99 4.05
CA ASN A 738 19.59 14.68 4.07
C ASN A 738 18.69 13.56 4.64
N GLY A 739 17.48 13.87 5.12
CA GLY A 739 16.55 12.91 5.72
C GLY A 739 16.82 12.60 7.19
N SER A 740 17.62 13.39 7.89
CA SER A 740 17.87 13.17 9.32
C SER A 740 16.63 13.52 10.16
N PRO A 741 16.28 12.72 11.18
CA PRO A 741 15.16 13.04 12.07
C PRO A 741 15.41 14.35 12.83
N LEU A 742 14.36 15.14 13.02
CA LEU A 742 14.40 16.43 13.69
C LEU A 742 13.62 16.41 15.02
N THR A 743 14.04 17.26 15.95
CA THR A 743 13.29 17.58 17.17
C THR A 743 13.08 19.09 17.28
N VAL A 744 12.11 19.49 18.11
CA VAL A 744 11.74 20.90 18.29
C VAL A 744 11.79 21.27 19.76
N ALA A 745 12.46 22.39 20.07
CA ALA A 745 12.45 23.00 21.39
C ALA A 745 11.93 24.43 21.33
N TYR A 746 11.28 24.84 22.41
CA TYR A 746 10.72 26.18 22.59
C TYR A 746 11.34 26.78 23.84
N ASP A 747 11.90 27.97 23.74
CA ASP A 747 12.57 28.66 24.85
C ASP A 747 12.04 30.09 25.00
N GLY A 748 11.70 30.49 26.22
CA GLY A 748 11.16 31.82 26.52
C GLY A 748 9.79 31.83 27.22
N PRO A 749 9.30 33.04 27.56
CA PRO A 749 8.12 33.25 28.40
C PRO A 749 6.82 32.71 27.81
N ASP A 750 6.66 32.67 26.48
CA ASP A 750 5.45 32.18 25.80
C ASP A 750 5.64 30.79 25.17
N SER A 751 6.64 30.01 25.62
CA SER A 751 6.96 28.69 25.07
C SER A 751 5.77 27.72 25.05
N THR A 752 4.89 27.77 26.05
CA THR A 752 3.67 26.94 26.09
C THR A 752 2.62 27.42 25.09
N ASP A 753 2.42 28.73 24.97
CA ASP A 753 1.46 29.31 24.03
C ASP A 753 1.89 29.07 22.57
N LEU A 754 3.18 29.28 22.26
CA LEU A 754 3.75 28.98 20.95
C LEU A 754 3.66 27.49 20.61
N ARG A 755 3.96 26.60 21.58
CA ARG A 755 3.81 25.16 21.42
C ARG A 755 2.36 24.78 21.13
N ASN A 756 1.39 25.36 21.82
CA ASN A 756 -0.03 25.06 21.57
C ASN A 756 -0.50 25.59 20.21
N LYS A 757 -0.06 26.79 19.82
CA LYS A 757 -0.45 27.42 18.55
C LYS A 757 0.10 26.71 17.32
N LEU A 758 1.37 26.30 17.36
CA LEU A 758 1.97 25.55 16.25
C LEU A 758 1.73 24.04 16.38
N SER A 759 1.72 23.50 17.60
CA SER A 759 1.59 22.06 17.85
C SER A 759 2.53 21.21 16.98
N LEU A 760 3.79 21.65 16.81
CA LEU A 760 4.78 20.92 15.99
C LEU A 760 5.08 19.56 16.63
N SER A 761 4.95 18.52 15.81
CA SER A 761 5.22 17.14 16.22
C SER A 761 5.85 16.37 15.06
N LYS A 762 6.54 15.28 15.41
CA LYS A 762 7.04 14.32 14.42
C LYS A 762 5.84 13.65 13.75
N SER A 763 5.77 13.69 12.43
CA SER A 763 4.71 13.09 11.64
C SER A 763 5.29 12.21 10.54
N GLN A 764 4.78 11.00 10.43
CA GLN A 764 5.12 10.09 9.34
C GLN A 764 4.16 10.35 8.18
N ILE A 765 4.55 11.12 7.17
CA ILE A 765 3.62 11.52 6.10
C ILE A 765 3.36 10.36 5.12
N PHE A 766 4.40 9.57 4.84
CA PHE A 766 4.32 8.39 3.98
C PHE A 766 4.87 7.15 4.67
N VAL A 767 4.21 6.02 4.44
CA VAL A 767 4.65 4.70 4.87
C VAL A 767 4.85 3.83 3.64
N ALA A 768 6.06 3.29 3.47
CA ALA A 768 6.39 2.34 2.43
C ALA A 768 6.56 0.93 2.99
N SER A 769 6.12 -0.07 2.23
CA SER A 769 6.28 -1.48 2.57
C SER A 769 6.49 -2.30 1.30
N VAL A 770 7.20 -3.42 1.43
CA VAL A 770 7.29 -4.42 0.37
C VAL A 770 6.28 -5.51 0.67
N VAL A 771 5.46 -5.83 -0.32
CA VAL A 771 4.35 -6.78 -0.24
C VAL A 771 4.66 -7.94 -1.17
N ASP A 772 4.62 -9.16 -0.66
CA ASP A 772 4.70 -10.36 -1.50
C ASP A 772 3.38 -10.53 -2.24
N GLU A 773 3.44 -10.62 -3.57
CA GLU A 773 2.25 -10.69 -4.42
C GLU A 773 2.51 -11.64 -5.60
N GLY A 774 1.68 -12.67 -5.73
CA GLY A 774 1.90 -13.73 -6.71
C GLY A 774 3.26 -14.42 -6.52
N SER A 775 4.10 -14.41 -7.56
CA SER A 775 5.48 -14.95 -7.52
C SER A 775 6.54 -13.87 -7.29
N GLY A 776 6.15 -12.62 -7.05
CA GLY A 776 7.04 -11.48 -6.97
C GLY A 776 6.74 -10.58 -5.77
N GLN A 777 7.24 -9.35 -5.84
CA GLN A 777 7.12 -8.34 -4.80
C GLN A 777 6.68 -7.01 -5.40
N ARG A 778 5.92 -6.26 -4.61
CA ARG A 778 5.46 -4.92 -4.93
C ARG A 778 5.92 -3.94 -3.86
N LEU A 779 6.46 -2.80 -4.27
CA LEU A 779 6.64 -1.64 -3.39
C LEU A 779 5.31 -0.90 -3.29
N ARG A 780 4.79 -0.78 -2.07
CA ARG A 780 3.59 -0.01 -1.75
C ARG A 780 3.95 1.18 -0.89
N ILE A 781 3.53 2.38 -1.31
CA ILE A 781 3.71 3.64 -0.58
C ILE A 781 2.33 4.21 -0.28
N ARG A 782 2.05 4.54 0.99
CA ARG A 782 0.78 5.07 1.45
C ARG A 782 0.97 6.42 2.13
N GLN A 783 0.11 7.38 1.81
CA GLN A 783 -0.03 8.64 2.55
C GLN A 783 -0.84 8.39 3.84
N SER A 784 -0.26 8.75 4.99
CA SER A 784 -0.78 8.36 6.31
C SER A 784 -2.12 8.99 6.68
N ASP A 785 -2.37 10.23 6.23
CA ASP A 785 -3.59 11.01 6.49
C ASP A 785 -4.68 10.76 5.42
N ASN A 786 -4.51 9.76 4.55
CA ASN A 786 -5.40 9.42 3.45
C ASN A 786 -5.65 10.57 2.44
N LEU A 787 -4.64 11.40 2.21
CA LEU A 787 -4.62 12.45 1.18
C LEU A 787 -4.06 11.89 -0.14
N ASP A 788 -4.37 12.53 -1.27
CA ASP A 788 -3.78 12.16 -2.56
C ASP A 788 -2.25 12.16 -2.49
N ALA A 789 -1.65 11.12 -3.07
CA ALA A 789 -0.22 10.89 -3.13
C ALA A 789 0.29 11.04 -4.56
N TYR A 790 1.43 11.70 -4.72
CA TYR A 790 2.13 11.84 -5.98
C TYR A 790 3.62 11.56 -5.78
N ALA A 791 4.28 11.12 -6.85
CA ALA A 791 5.71 10.86 -6.85
C ALA A 791 6.36 11.46 -8.09
N GLN A 792 7.59 11.94 -7.93
CA GLN A 792 8.40 12.51 -9.00
C GLN A 792 9.80 11.93 -8.97
N SER A 793 10.37 11.68 -10.15
CA SER A 793 11.74 11.21 -10.35
C SER A 793 12.31 11.80 -11.63
N SER A 794 13.56 12.21 -11.61
CA SER A 794 14.24 12.80 -12.76
C SER A 794 14.53 11.74 -13.84
N ASN A 795 14.41 12.13 -15.11
CA ASN A 795 14.81 11.27 -16.22
C ASN A 795 16.33 11.28 -16.41
N ASP A 796 16.86 10.10 -16.70
CA ASP A 796 18.21 9.97 -17.24
C ASP A 796 18.28 10.27 -18.75
N ALA A 797 19.47 10.16 -19.33
CA ALA A 797 19.70 10.38 -20.75
C ALA A 797 18.95 9.41 -21.68
N ALA A 798 18.48 8.27 -21.16
CA ALA A 798 17.64 7.30 -21.85
C ALA A 798 16.14 7.54 -21.60
N ASN A 799 15.77 8.68 -21.00
CA ASN A 799 14.40 9.05 -20.65
C ASN A 799 13.73 8.04 -19.69
N SER A 800 14.52 7.40 -18.82
CA SER A 800 14.07 6.48 -17.78
C SER A 800 14.24 7.12 -16.40
N SER A 801 13.33 6.83 -15.48
CA SER A 801 13.30 7.32 -14.09
C SER A 801 12.97 6.18 -13.13
N LEU A 802 12.99 6.44 -11.82
CA LEU A 802 12.57 5.44 -10.83
C LEU A 802 11.12 5.00 -11.06
N LEU A 803 10.26 5.95 -11.45
CA LEU A 803 8.84 5.68 -11.67
C LEU A 803 8.65 4.70 -12.83
N THR A 804 9.39 4.89 -13.93
CA THR A 804 9.32 3.98 -15.08
C THR A 804 10.00 2.64 -14.81
N ASP A 805 11.11 2.63 -14.08
CA ASP A 805 11.85 1.40 -13.76
C ASP A 805 11.03 0.47 -12.86
N LEU A 806 10.34 1.04 -11.87
CA LEU A 806 9.48 0.28 -10.95
C LEU A 806 8.04 0.14 -11.46
N GLY A 807 7.62 0.90 -12.46
CA GLY A 807 6.20 1.05 -12.81
C GLY A 807 5.38 1.59 -11.65
N LEU A 808 5.92 2.59 -10.93
CA LEU A 808 5.28 3.19 -9.75
C LEU A 808 4.22 4.21 -10.20
N ASP A 809 2.95 3.92 -9.91
CA ASP A 809 1.81 4.79 -10.21
C ASP A 809 0.76 4.69 -9.08
N GLY A 810 -0.32 5.47 -9.15
CA GLY A 810 -1.46 5.38 -8.25
C GLY A 810 -2.03 3.96 -8.21
N ALA A 811 -2.12 3.41 -7.00
CA ALA A 811 -2.46 2.01 -6.81
C ALA A 811 -3.91 1.68 -7.21
N ALA A 812 -4.08 0.48 -7.76
CA ALA A 812 -5.40 -0.15 -7.88
C ALA A 812 -5.96 -0.53 -6.50
N SER A 813 -5.10 -0.78 -5.50
CA SER A 813 -5.47 -1.24 -4.15
C SER A 813 -6.62 -0.42 -3.53
N GLY A 814 -7.69 -1.12 -3.15
CA GLY A 814 -8.92 -0.54 -2.61
C GLY A 814 -9.91 -0.02 -3.66
N SER A 815 -9.59 -0.01 -4.95
CA SER A 815 -10.48 0.51 -5.99
C SER A 815 -11.78 -0.26 -6.10
N ALA A 816 -11.79 -1.57 -5.82
CA ALA A 816 -13.02 -2.36 -5.83
C ALA A 816 -13.97 -1.97 -4.67
N ALA A 817 -13.44 -1.48 -3.55
CA ALA A 817 -14.24 -0.96 -2.44
C ALA A 817 -14.87 0.40 -2.75
N THR A 818 -14.19 1.21 -3.55
CA THR A 818 -14.51 2.64 -3.70
C THR A 818 -15.12 3.01 -5.03
N ILE A 819 -15.04 2.11 -6.03
CA ILE A 819 -15.66 2.30 -7.34
C ILE A 819 -17.18 2.42 -7.20
N ALA A 820 -17.72 3.46 -7.82
CA ALA A 820 -19.15 3.67 -7.87
C ALA A 820 -19.54 4.32 -9.20
N VAL A 821 -20.77 4.08 -9.66
CA VAL A 821 -21.34 4.89 -10.74
C VAL A 821 -21.54 6.31 -10.24
N ARG A 822 -21.20 7.31 -11.07
CA ARG A 822 -21.35 8.72 -10.74
C ARG A 822 -22.79 9.04 -10.29
N LYS A 823 -22.92 9.74 -9.17
CA LYS A 823 -24.21 9.97 -8.49
C LYS A 823 -25.26 10.65 -9.38
N ASP A 824 -24.86 11.57 -10.25
CA ASP A 824 -25.81 12.29 -11.11
C ASP A 824 -26.28 11.46 -12.32
N ILE A 825 -25.46 10.52 -12.80
CA ILE A 825 -25.87 9.51 -13.78
C ILE A 825 -26.82 8.50 -13.13
N LEU A 826 -26.60 8.12 -11.86
CA LEU A 826 -27.51 7.26 -11.11
C LEU A 826 -28.90 7.91 -10.93
N THR A 827 -28.97 9.21 -10.65
CA THR A 827 -30.26 9.90 -10.47
C THR A 827 -30.93 10.26 -11.79
N ALA A 828 -30.16 10.47 -12.85
CA ALA A 828 -30.67 10.74 -14.20
C ALA A 828 -29.91 9.88 -15.22
N PRO A 829 -30.35 8.62 -15.47
CA PRO A 829 -29.69 7.69 -16.39
C PRO A 829 -29.56 8.22 -17.82
N SER A 830 -30.38 9.21 -18.22
CA SER A 830 -30.25 9.90 -19.49
C SER A 830 -28.91 10.61 -19.69
N LYS A 831 -28.16 10.86 -18.61
CA LYS A 831 -26.82 11.49 -18.62
C LYS A 831 -25.67 10.56 -19.03
N ILE A 832 -25.90 9.26 -19.20
CA ILE A 832 -24.86 8.39 -19.79
C ILE A 832 -24.48 8.90 -21.19
N SER A 833 -23.17 9.01 -21.49
CA SER A 833 -22.73 9.55 -22.78
C SER A 833 -23.09 8.57 -23.89
N ARG A 834 -23.79 9.06 -24.91
CA ARG A 834 -24.22 8.24 -26.06
C ARG A 834 -23.77 8.78 -27.41
N ALA A 835 -23.74 10.10 -27.54
CA ALA A 835 -23.35 10.77 -28.77
C ALA A 835 -21.94 11.32 -28.70
N ALA A 836 -21.26 11.29 -29.84
CA ALA A 836 -19.98 11.94 -30.03
C ALA A 836 -20.17 13.26 -30.78
N THR A 837 -19.27 14.21 -30.58
CA THR A 837 -19.16 15.37 -31.48
C THR A 837 -18.69 14.87 -32.85
N GLN A 838 -19.50 15.09 -33.89
CA GLN A 838 -19.21 14.66 -35.25
C GLN A 838 -18.96 15.86 -36.16
N TRP A 839 -18.17 15.65 -37.21
CA TRP A 839 -17.91 16.66 -38.23
C TRP A 839 -18.76 16.41 -39.46
N ASN A 840 -19.48 17.43 -39.93
CA ASN A 840 -20.15 17.39 -41.22
C ASN A 840 -19.25 18.04 -42.27
N ALA A 841 -18.75 17.24 -43.22
CA ALA A 841 -17.83 17.70 -44.25
C ALA A 841 -18.47 18.69 -45.24
N ASP A 842 -19.78 18.59 -45.46
CA ASP A 842 -20.52 19.43 -46.42
C ASP A 842 -20.82 20.81 -45.82
N THR A 843 -21.35 20.84 -44.60
CA THR A 843 -21.72 22.10 -43.93
C THR A 843 -20.56 22.73 -43.16
N LYS A 844 -19.44 22.02 -43.00
CA LYS A 844 -18.25 22.45 -42.26
C LYS A 844 -18.56 22.89 -40.82
N VAL A 845 -19.50 22.21 -40.18
CA VAL A 845 -19.84 22.41 -38.78
C VAL A 845 -19.84 21.08 -38.03
N TYR A 846 -19.57 21.16 -36.75
CA TYR A 846 -19.78 20.07 -35.83
C TYR A 846 -21.28 19.91 -35.52
N TYR A 847 -21.69 18.68 -35.23
CA TYR A 847 -23.06 18.36 -34.84
C TYR A 847 -23.08 17.14 -33.89
N MET A 848 -24.19 17.01 -33.18
CA MET A 848 -24.54 15.82 -32.40
C MET A 848 -25.96 15.38 -32.78
N SER A 849 -26.21 14.07 -32.81
CA SER A 849 -27.53 13.51 -33.12
C SER A 849 -28.08 12.72 -31.94
N THR A 850 -29.38 12.86 -31.66
CA THR A 850 -30.09 12.11 -30.61
C THR A 850 -30.17 10.61 -30.86
N GLY A 851 -30.04 10.18 -32.13
CA GLY A 851 -29.95 8.77 -32.52
C GLY A 851 -28.52 8.24 -32.60
N ASP A 852 -27.50 9.03 -32.24
CA ASP A 852 -26.11 8.57 -32.27
C ASP A 852 -25.85 7.52 -31.17
N ALA A 853 -25.19 6.42 -31.58
CA ALA A 853 -24.80 5.30 -30.75
C ALA A 853 -23.29 5.03 -30.77
N ASN A 854 -22.48 5.93 -31.32
CA ASN A 854 -21.04 5.72 -31.49
C ASN A 854 -20.34 5.47 -30.16
N ILE A 855 -20.66 6.20 -29.11
CA ILE A 855 -20.00 6.04 -27.81
C ILE A 855 -20.38 4.69 -27.17
N ALA A 856 -21.66 4.34 -27.19
CA ALA A 856 -22.12 3.04 -26.71
C ALA A 856 -21.46 1.88 -27.50
N SER A 857 -21.33 2.01 -28.83
CA SER A 857 -20.65 1.03 -29.68
C SER A 857 -19.15 0.94 -29.38
N GLN A 858 -18.50 2.08 -29.11
CA GLN A 858 -17.09 2.10 -28.70
C GLN A 858 -16.90 1.49 -27.31
N MET A 859 -17.84 1.63 -26.39
CA MET A 859 -17.78 0.97 -25.08
C MET A 859 -17.87 -0.55 -25.22
N VAL A 860 -18.79 -1.03 -26.08
CA VAL A 860 -18.88 -2.46 -26.43
C VAL A 860 -17.58 -2.96 -27.04
N ALA A 861 -16.97 -2.18 -27.94
CA ALA A 861 -15.68 -2.53 -28.53
C ALA A 861 -14.55 -2.57 -27.49
N ALA A 862 -14.51 -1.59 -26.58
CA ALA A 862 -13.50 -1.50 -25.53
C ALA A 862 -13.59 -2.65 -24.53
N PHE A 863 -14.80 -3.14 -24.22
CA PHE A 863 -14.99 -4.34 -23.38
C PHE A 863 -14.35 -5.60 -23.98
N ASN A 864 -14.44 -5.76 -25.31
CA ASN A 864 -13.93 -6.92 -26.03
C ASN A 864 -12.47 -6.75 -26.49
N GLN A 865 -11.93 -5.54 -26.42
CA GLN A 865 -10.56 -5.27 -26.82
C GLN A 865 -9.61 -5.84 -25.78
N THR A 866 -8.65 -6.65 -26.23
CA THR A 866 -7.58 -7.10 -25.34
C THR A 866 -6.60 -5.95 -25.10
N GLN A 867 -6.38 -5.59 -23.84
CA GLN A 867 -5.39 -4.60 -23.42
C GLN A 867 -4.38 -5.24 -22.47
N THR A 868 -3.18 -4.67 -22.39
CA THR A 868 -2.19 -5.11 -21.41
C THR A 868 -2.70 -4.70 -20.04
N ILE A 869 -3.05 -5.67 -19.19
CA ILE A 869 -3.45 -5.44 -17.80
C ILE A 869 -2.28 -5.84 -16.91
N ASN A 870 -1.94 -4.97 -15.94
CA ASN A 870 -0.89 -5.25 -14.97
C ASN A 870 -1.22 -6.50 -14.15
N GLY A 871 -0.17 -7.24 -13.79
CA GLY A 871 -0.29 -8.39 -12.91
C GLY A 871 -0.83 -7.98 -11.54
N ALA A 872 -1.73 -8.82 -11.01
CA ALA A 872 -2.31 -8.66 -9.69
C ALA A 872 -2.55 -10.03 -9.07
N GLY A 873 -2.11 -10.23 -7.83
CA GLY A 873 -2.12 -11.52 -7.16
C GLY A 873 -1.49 -12.62 -8.02
N LYS A 874 -2.23 -13.70 -8.27
CA LYS A 874 -1.76 -14.81 -9.13
C LYS A 874 -1.95 -14.57 -10.64
N VAL A 875 -2.62 -13.48 -11.05
CA VAL A 875 -2.82 -13.17 -12.47
C VAL A 875 -1.59 -12.41 -12.98
N ALA A 876 -0.91 -12.98 -13.98
CA ALA A 876 0.27 -12.38 -14.58
C ALA A 876 -0.09 -11.22 -15.52
N THR A 877 0.84 -10.27 -15.67
CA THR A 877 0.74 -9.22 -16.70
C THR A 877 0.64 -9.84 -18.08
N SER A 878 -0.46 -9.59 -18.79
CA SER A 878 -0.69 -10.10 -20.15
C SER A 878 -1.79 -9.29 -20.83
N LYS A 879 -2.12 -9.66 -22.07
CA LYS A 879 -3.26 -9.10 -22.79
C LYS A 879 -4.54 -9.82 -22.39
N TYR A 880 -5.48 -9.10 -21.81
CA TYR A 880 -6.81 -9.61 -21.46
C TYR A 880 -7.88 -8.64 -21.95
N SER A 881 -9.05 -9.16 -22.34
CA SER A 881 -10.28 -8.36 -22.32
C SER A 881 -10.81 -8.26 -20.88
N LEU A 882 -11.71 -7.33 -20.60
CA LEU A 882 -12.28 -7.18 -19.26
C LEU A 882 -13.03 -8.45 -18.82
N THR A 883 -13.74 -9.10 -19.76
CA THR A 883 -14.47 -10.35 -19.50
C THR A 883 -13.52 -11.53 -19.29
N ASP A 884 -12.42 -11.62 -20.06
CA ASP A 884 -11.41 -12.67 -19.89
C ASP A 884 -10.73 -12.54 -18.53
N TYR A 885 -10.38 -11.31 -18.11
CA TYR A 885 -9.76 -11.06 -16.82
C TYR A 885 -10.68 -11.48 -15.67
N ALA A 886 -11.96 -11.09 -15.71
CA ALA A 886 -12.95 -11.50 -14.70
C ALA A 886 -13.13 -13.04 -14.64
N THR A 887 -13.12 -13.70 -15.80
CA THR A 887 -13.20 -15.17 -15.88
C THR A 887 -11.95 -15.85 -15.35
N GLN A 888 -10.78 -15.26 -15.57
CA GLN A 888 -9.50 -15.77 -15.08
C GLN A 888 -9.44 -15.76 -13.55
N ILE A 889 -9.95 -14.71 -12.89
CA ILE A 889 -10.04 -14.64 -11.43
C ILE A 889 -10.83 -15.83 -10.88
N VAL A 890 -12.07 -16.02 -11.36
CA VAL A 890 -12.95 -17.11 -10.89
C VAL A 890 -12.32 -18.49 -11.18
N SER A 891 -11.68 -18.66 -12.33
CA SER A 891 -11.04 -19.92 -12.73
C SER A 891 -9.85 -20.28 -11.84
N MET A 892 -8.98 -19.32 -11.53
CA MET A 892 -7.84 -19.53 -10.63
C MET A 892 -8.29 -19.87 -9.21
N THR A 893 -9.29 -19.14 -8.68
CA THR A 893 -9.86 -19.44 -7.37
C THR A 893 -10.46 -20.84 -7.33
N ALA A 894 -11.17 -21.26 -8.38
CA ALA A 894 -11.70 -22.62 -8.48
C ALA A 894 -10.60 -23.70 -8.52
N GLN A 895 -9.47 -23.41 -9.16
CA GLN A 895 -8.31 -24.31 -9.19
C GLN A 895 -7.64 -24.44 -7.82
N ASP A 896 -7.50 -23.32 -7.08
CA ASP A 896 -6.97 -23.33 -5.71
C ASP A 896 -7.87 -24.14 -4.77
N ILE A 897 -9.20 -23.97 -4.87
CA ILE A 897 -10.20 -24.76 -4.14
C ILE A 897 -10.06 -26.26 -4.45
N SER A 898 -9.98 -26.60 -5.75
CA SER A 898 -9.89 -28.00 -6.17
C SER A 898 -8.61 -28.67 -5.66
N SER A 899 -7.49 -27.93 -5.67
CA SER A 899 -6.20 -28.43 -5.19
C SER A 899 -6.23 -28.62 -3.66
N ALA A 900 -6.68 -27.61 -2.92
CA ALA A 900 -6.78 -27.68 -1.45
C ALA A 900 -7.72 -28.80 -0.99
N ASN A 901 -8.83 -29.05 -1.69
CA ASN A 901 -9.75 -30.14 -1.37
C ASN A 901 -9.17 -31.53 -1.68
N ALA A 902 -8.39 -31.66 -2.76
CA ALA A 902 -7.71 -32.91 -3.08
C ALA A 902 -6.67 -33.25 -2.01
N ASP A 903 -5.85 -32.26 -1.61
CA ASP A 903 -4.84 -32.42 -0.56
C ASP A 903 -5.50 -32.72 0.80
N LEU A 904 -6.58 -32.00 1.14
CA LEU A 904 -7.34 -32.25 2.36
C LEU A 904 -7.90 -33.68 2.40
N SER A 905 -8.46 -34.17 1.29
CA SER A 905 -8.99 -35.54 1.21
C SER A 905 -7.87 -36.59 1.35
N TYR A 906 -6.71 -36.33 0.76
CA TYR A 906 -5.54 -37.19 0.87
C TYR A 906 -5.05 -37.28 2.33
N HIS A 907 -4.79 -36.13 2.96
CA HIS A 907 -4.32 -36.08 4.35
C HIS A 907 -5.36 -36.59 5.35
N THR A 908 -6.66 -36.39 5.09
CA THR A 908 -7.72 -37.00 5.92
C THR A 908 -7.65 -38.52 5.90
N THR A 909 -7.47 -39.11 4.71
CA THR A 909 -7.37 -40.56 4.54
C THR A 909 -6.08 -41.10 5.16
N LEU A 910 -4.96 -40.40 4.96
CA LEU A 910 -3.67 -40.73 5.54
C LEU A 910 -3.75 -40.75 7.08
N ASN A 911 -4.29 -39.68 7.67
CA ASN A 911 -4.48 -39.56 9.11
C ASN A 911 -5.32 -40.70 9.68
N GLN A 912 -6.43 -41.06 9.02
CA GLN A 912 -7.28 -42.19 9.40
C GLN A 912 -6.52 -43.53 9.37
N ASN A 913 -5.72 -43.76 8.33
CA ASN A 913 -4.90 -44.97 8.22
C ASN A 913 -3.85 -45.04 9.33
N ILE A 914 -3.16 -43.93 9.63
CA ILE A 914 -2.18 -43.85 10.72
C ILE A 914 -2.84 -44.11 12.07
N ASN A 915 -3.97 -43.45 12.35
CA ASN A 915 -4.71 -43.66 13.60
C ASN A 915 -5.18 -45.11 13.76
N THR A 916 -5.58 -45.77 12.68
CA THR A 916 -5.93 -47.20 12.70
C THR A 916 -4.71 -48.05 13.06
N GLN A 917 -3.52 -47.74 12.54
CA GLN A 917 -2.28 -48.43 12.91
C GLN A 917 -1.89 -48.16 14.38
N ILE A 918 -2.06 -46.93 14.87
CA ILE A 918 -1.83 -46.58 16.29
C ILE A 918 -2.79 -47.39 17.17
N GLN A 919 -4.08 -47.46 16.84
CA GLN A 919 -5.06 -48.24 17.60
C GLN A 919 -4.72 -49.74 17.60
N ALA A 920 -4.25 -50.28 16.47
CA ALA A 920 -3.87 -51.69 16.38
C ALA A 920 -2.65 -52.04 17.25
N LYS A 921 -1.70 -51.12 17.44
CA LYS A 921 -0.47 -51.36 18.20
C LYS A 921 -0.54 -50.91 19.66
N SER A 922 -1.19 -49.78 19.92
CA SER A 922 -1.19 -49.07 21.20
C SER A 922 -2.55 -49.00 21.89
N GLY A 923 -3.63 -49.33 21.16
CA GLY A 923 -4.98 -49.36 21.68
C GLY A 923 -5.24 -50.53 22.63
N VAL A 924 -6.29 -50.38 23.44
CA VAL A 924 -6.75 -51.45 24.34
C VAL A 924 -7.71 -52.36 23.57
N ASN A 925 -7.34 -53.62 23.40
CA ASN A 925 -8.24 -54.64 22.85
C ASN A 925 -9.01 -55.32 24.00
N LEU A 926 -10.32 -55.06 24.08
CA LEU A 926 -11.17 -55.59 25.16
C LEU A 926 -11.16 -57.13 25.23
N ASP A 927 -11.13 -57.81 24.09
CA ASP A 927 -11.13 -59.28 24.07
C ASP A 927 -9.80 -59.83 24.63
N GLU A 928 -8.69 -59.19 24.27
CA GLU A 928 -7.36 -59.53 24.81
C GLU A 928 -7.27 -59.21 26.30
N GLU A 929 -7.75 -58.05 26.73
CA GLU A 929 -7.75 -57.65 28.14
C GLU A 929 -8.63 -58.58 29.00
N VAL A 930 -9.81 -58.97 28.51
CA VAL A 930 -10.71 -59.91 29.21
C VAL A 930 -10.09 -61.31 29.28
N ALA A 931 -9.48 -61.79 28.19
CA ALA A 931 -8.78 -63.07 28.20
C ALA A 931 -7.60 -63.07 29.20
N ASN A 932 -6.80 -62.00 29.20
CA ASN A 932 -5.72 -61.81 30.17
C ASN A 932 -6.25 -61.69 31.60
N MET A 933 -7.39 -61.00 31.81
CA MET A 933 -8.03 -60.91 33.12
C MET A 933 -8.35 -62.29 33.68
N ILE A 934 -8.96 -63.17 32.88
CA ILE A 934 -9.28 -64.54 33.28
C ILE A 934 -8.00 -65.30 33.65
N ASN A 935 -6.93 -65.17 32.85
CA ASN A 935 -5.65 -65.80 33.14
C ASN A 935 -5.04 -65.32 34.47
N PHE A 936 -5.03 -64.02 34.72
CA PHE A 936 -4.51 -63.46 35.99
C PHE A 936 -5.40 -63.78 37.19
N GLN A 937 -6.73 -63.88 37.02
CA GLN A 937 -7.64 -64.35 38.08
C GLN A 937 -7.37 -65.80 38.46
N GLN A 938 -7.12 -66.67 37.48
CA GLN A 938 -6.73 -68.07 37.71
C GLN A 938 -5.37 -68.13 38.41
N ALA A 939 -4.38 -67.36 37.95
CA ALA A 939 -3.04 -67.30 38.55
C ALA A 939 -3.09 -66.77 40.01
N TYR A 940 -3.88 -65.74 40.28
CA TYR A 940 -4.11 -65.20 41.63
C TYR A 940 -4.72 -66.26 42.56
N SER A 941 -5.74 -66.98 42.08
CA SER A 941 -6.40 -68.07 42.84
C SER A 941 -5.44 -69.22 43.13
N ALA A 942 -4.56 -69.57 42.17
CA ALA A 942 -3.52 -70.57 42.34
C ALA A 942 -2.49 -70.15 43.38
N SER A 943 -1.97 -68.92 43.32
CA SER A 943 -1.03 -68.37 44.32
C SER A 943 -1.65 -68.36 45.73
N ALA A 944 -2.91 -67.95 45.86
CA ALA A 944 -3.62 -67.97 47.15
C ALA A 944 -3.74 -69.39 47.73
N LYS A 945 -3.98 -70.39 46.89
CA LYS A 945 -4.04 -71.81 47.30
C LYS A 945 -2.67 -72.34 47.75
N VAL A 946 -1.59 -71.94 47.09
CA VAL A 946 -0.21 -72.25 47.51
C VAL A 946 0.09 -71.65 48.88
N ILE A 947 -0.28 -70.38 49.13
CA ILE A 947 -0.11 -69.73 50.44
C ILE A 947 -0.90 -70.47 51.53
N SER A 948 -2.15 -70.86 51.27
CA SER A 948 -2.95 -71.66 52.21
C SER A 948 -2.26 -72.99 52.55
N THR A 949 -1.78 -73.70 51.53
CA THR A 949 -1.13 -75.01 51.72
C THR A 949 0.17 -74.88 52.51
N LEU A 950 0.96 -73.83 52.24
CA LEU A 950 2.19 -73.53 52.99
C LEU A 950 1.90 -73.12 54.44
N LYS A 951 0.81 -72.38 54.68
CA LYS A 951 0.32 -72.06 56.03
C LYS A 951 -0.06 -73.33 56.78
N ASP A 952 -0.84 -74.22 56.16
CA ASP A 952 -1.23 -75.49 56.77
C ASP A 952 0.01 -76.34 57.12
N MET A 953 1.00 -76.39 56.22
CA MET A 953 2.29 -77.05 56.49
C MET A 953 3.06 -76.41 57.65
N LEU A 954 3.08 -75.07 57.74
CA LEU A 954 3.73 -74.34 58.84
C LEU A 954 3.01 -74.58 60.17
N ASP A 955 1.68 -74.60 60.17
CA ASP A 955 0.86 -74.86 61.36
C ASP A 955 1.06 -76.30 61.86
N VAL A 956 1.16 -77.27 60.95
CA VAL A 956 1.56 -78.66 61.29
C VAL A 956 2.97 -78.70 61.88
N LEU A 957 3.93 -78.00 61.28
CA LEU A 957 5.33 -77.97 61.76
C LEU A 957 5.46 -77.30 63.14
N MET A 958 4.74 -76.20 63.37
CA MET A 958 4.66 -75.52 64.67
C MET A 958 3.91 -76.35 65.72
N GLY A 959 2.92 -77.13 65.29
CA GLY A 959 2.22 -78.10 66.13
C GLY A 959 3.06 -79.32 66.54
N ILE A 960 4.12 -79.63 65.80
CA ILE A 960 5.11 -80.67 66.16
C ILE A 960 6.20 -80.13 67.11
N ILE A 961 6.46 -78.82 67.10
CA ILE A 961 7.48 -78.15 67.93
C ILE A 961 6.95 -77.74 69.32
N ARG A 962 5.62 -77.60 69.47
CA ARG A 962 4.93 -77.49 70.77
C ARG A 962 4.71 -78.86 71.39
#